data_AF-A0A1Q3GUM2-F1
#
_entry.id   AF-A0A1Q3GUM2-F1
#
_cell.length_a   1.000
_cell.length_b   1.000
_cell.length_c   1.000
_cell.angle_alpha   90.00
_cell.angle_beta   90.00
_cell.angle_gamma   90.00
#
_symmetry.space_group_name_H-M   'P 1'
#
loop_
_entity.id
_entity.type
_entity.pdbx_description
1 polymer ?
#
loop_
_entity_poly.entity_id
_entity_poly.type
_entity_poly.pdbx_seq_one_letter_code
_entity_poly.pdbx_strand_id
1 'polypeptide(L)'
;MRKSNKKFEVRSRTASPSSANQSKFFQIRSSYDLSRVIKTVASGTKPKDATEQVLRVDKSTKKVKKRHQTLMGAKHLVYQWVSTKNTAKGDKVTHIIENFSSRENLKIEVRYEASCTADNVAKVATSLAGNSNPGEVLHEFIDGVITNYVQAKREAGIEVIRNFFELKQEFQEEIRRKVETGIGLTFGLLIDVANINDADHLEIKSASFAVKVSDYHEDIPLSFDIGLEIDDHNKIQVYTSQVTKIEGFVKKEIKGLLLKEVNLNQLCFALDDEVVPKVVNRLNTRLEKYGRKVAYLKLDAKVKVEVPKNEQVVTHQVNCKLRGYPHPVVIENRVRLTLEDVSKFNRAGISNLERWMKQCLEEVIALVFFDRTYVNILLDLKEDEAEVKHKINDRASAIGFSVDHIFVRPNLKELELTEGFQIKFDEYYHTKDHRVAVSLQTILEANVENLRDIKDYLNPNVDFKEKIKKTVRGEIERYLHTIDPERAYMQFFQGANGEQSVEEVIRQKVQASLTRFHLSNIYLTLKPLETEITSRFTALQKGFHSFYVEFLPIRDEGEGDKVRFKTKFKVLGIHPDGWHTFQANGHEVEEEIGYLVDFLRDDLKERLETISNFVLRYNEYKGLQEIKKVAQMSLQEVVRVFGLVIEIVGFRRETTTAEQQAIETTEDYHLVQGEIARERQKKDLLIANNHELETYEKLLKQKERLIEQDYQEDDDELKVVRARLQEIEQKSSLHLMKKRKKSSKTKKNAARKKFNITNEFNVLPPEEQQNNPEIE
;
A
#
# COMPACT_ATOMS: atom_id res chain seq x y z
N MET A 1 51.45 -46.53 38.29
CA MET A 1 51.40 -47.86 37.64
C MET A 1 52.39 -47.88 36.48
N ARG A 2 52.86 -49.09 36.12
CA ARG A 2 54.16 -49.40 35.49
C ARG A 2 54.23 -49.15 33.96
N LYS A 3 55.42 -48.69 33.51
CA LYS A 3 56.21 -49.00 32.27
C LYS A 3 55.50 -48.86 30.91
N SER A 4 56.07 -48.20 29.89
CA SER A 4 57.32 -48.60 29.24
C SER A 4 58.05 -47.47 28.49
N ASN A 5 59.38 -47.48 28.62
CA ASN A 5 60.36 -46.72 27.86
C ASN A 5 60.69 -47.45 26.55
N LYS A 6 60.84 -46.72 25.45
CA LYS A 6 61.77 -47.08 24.36
C LYS A 6 62.43 -45.82 23.79
N LYS A 7 63.68 -45.62 24.21
CA LYS A 7 64.70 -44.78 23.57
C LYS A 7 64.96 -45.29 22.16
N PHE A 8 65.02 -44.40 21.18
CA PHE A 8 65.81 -44.62 19.97
C PHE A 8 66.79 -43.45 19.79
N GLU A 9 68.05 -43.81 19.93
CA GLU A 9 69.25 -43.03 19.72
C GLU A 9 69.59 -43.16 18.23
N VAL A 10 69.67 -42.06 17.48
CA VAL A 10 70.18 -42.09 16.10
C VAL A 10 71.40 -41.19 16.02
N ARG A 11 72.54 -41.86 15.93
CA ARG A 11 73.88 -41.31 15.71
C ARG A 11 73.95 -40.58 14.37
N SER A 12 74.47 -39.37 14.41
CA SER A 12 75.07 -38.67 13.29
C SER A 12 76.23 -39.48 12.70
N ARG A 13 76.11 -39.88 11.43
CA ARG A 13 77.24 -40.30 10.60
C ARG A 13 77.33 -39.41 9.38
N THR A 14 78.35 -38.58 9.39
CA THR A 14 78.97 -37.94 8.23
C THR A 14 79.50 -39.02 7.28
N ALA A 15 79.01 -39.04 6.06
CA ALA A 15 79.64 -39.77 4.96
C ALA A 15 79.40 -38.97 3.67
N SER A 16 80.49 -38.43 3.13
CA SER A 16 80.57 -37.90 1.77
C SER A 16 80.56 -39.05 0.75
N PRO A 17 79.83 -38.92 -0.36
CA PRO A 17 80.17 -39.60 -1.61
C PRO A 17 80.57 -38.52 -2.63
N SER A 18 81.85 -38.37 -2.96
CA SER A 18 82.53 -39.13 -4.03
C SER A 18 81.77 -39.06 -5.36
N SER A 19 82.28 -38.18 -6.21
CA SER A 19 82.03 -37.99 -7.63
C SER A 19 82.07 -39.30 -8.43
N ALA A 20 80.95 -39.66 -9.05
CA ALA A 20 80.89 -40.32 -10.36
C ALA A 20 79.42 -40.59 -10.69
N ASN A 21 78.77 -39.68 -11.41
CA ASN A 21 77.61 -40.06 -12.22
C ASN A 21 77.71 -39.33 -13.55
N GLN A 22 78.13 -40.09 -14.55
CA GLN A 22 78.08 -39.72 -15.95
C GLN A 22 76.63 -39.41 -16.33
N SER A 23 76.35 -38.13 -16.56
CA SER A 23 75.13 -37.65 -17.18
C SER A 23 75.04 -38.20 -18.60
N LYS A 24 74.19 -39.22 -18.80
CA LYS A 24 73.61 -39.51 -20.12
C LYS A 24 72.72 -38.33 -20.51
N PHE A 25 73.26 -37.42 -21.31
CA PHE A 25 72.49 -36.38 -21.98
C PHE A 25 71.50 -37.02 -22.96
N PHE A 26 70.21 -36.88 -22.70
CA PHE A 26 69.21 -36.93 -23.76
C PHE A 26 69.29 -35.61 -24.53
N GLN A 27 70.02 -35.60 -25.66
CA GLN A 27 69.95 -34.51 -26.62
C GLN A 27 68.56 -34.53 -27.29
N ILE A 28 67.69 -33.61 -26.86
CA ILE A 28 66.59 -33.16 -27.73
C ILE A 28 67.27 -32.52 -28.94
N ARG A 29 67.11 -33.13 -30.13
CA ARG A 29 67.63 -32.58 -31.39
C ARG A 29 66.91 -31.26 -31.68
N SER A 30 67.47 -30.14 -31.24
CA SER A 30 67.18 -28.83 -31.82
C SER A 30 67.57 -28.89 -33.30
N SER A 31 66.59 -28.69 -34.19
CA SER A 31 66.86 -28.69 -35.63
C SER A 31 67.47 -27.33 -36.00
N TYR A 32 68.80 -27.22 -35.94
CA TYR A 32 69.55 -26.11 -36.52
C TYR A 32 69.61 -26.24 -38.04
N ASP A 33 68.45 -26.36 -38.70
CA ASP A 33 68.39 -26.64 -40.13
C ASP A 33 68.62 -25.37 -40.96
N LEU A 34 69.90 -25.05 -41.15
CA LEU A 34 70.33 -24.01 -42.09
C LEU A 34 70.54 -24.56 -43.51
N SER A 35 70.28 -25.85 -43.73
CA SER A 35 70.69 -26.56 -44.96
C SER A 35 70.02 -26.06 -46.24
N ARG A 36 68.88 -25.36 -46.10
CA ARG A 36 68.17 -24.69 -47.21
C ARG A 36 68.91 -23.45 -47.72
N VAL A 37 69.67 -22.78 -46.85
CA VAL A 37 70.42 -21.55 -47.16
C VAL A 37 71.89 -21.87 -47.39
N ILE A 38 72.49 -22.71 -46.55
CA ILE A 38 73.89 -23.11 -46.66
C ILE A 38 74.10 -24.55 -46.16
N LYS A 39 74.83 -25.36 -46.92
CA LYS A 39 75.25 -26.69 -46.49
C LYS A 39 76.61 -27.06 -47.05
N THR A 40 77.31 -27.91 -46.32
CA THR A 40 78.54 -28.54 -46.81
C THR A 40 78.19 -29.59 -47.85
N VAL A 41 78.86 -29.55 -49.01
CA VAL A 41 78.63 -30.46 -50.14
C VAL A 41 79.94 -31.11 -50.60
N ALA A 42 79.85 -32.11 -51.47
CA ALA A 42 81.02 -32.74 -52.08
C ALA A 42 81.67 -31.82 -53.13
N SER A 43 82.96 -32.02 -53.42
CA SER A 43 83.72 -31.19 -54.36
C SER A 43 83.18 -31.16 -55.80
N GLY A 44 82.40 -32.18 -56.18
CA GLY A 44 81.79 -32.30 -57.51
C GLY A 44 80.38 -31.72 -57.65
N THR A 45 79.80 -31.14 -56.59
CA THR A 45 78.45 -30.59 -56.63
C THR A 45 78.40 -29.35 -57.53
N LYS A 46 77.46 -29.32 -58.48
CA LYS A 46 77.19 -28.18 -59.36
C LYS A 46 75.95 -27.40 -58.88
N PRO A 47 75.95 -26.06 -58.96
CA PRO A 47 74.75 -25.27 -58.68
C PRO A 47 73.65 -25.59 -59.71
N LYS A 48 72.39 -25.62 -59.26
CA LYS A 48 71.24 -25.92 -60.12
C LYS A 48 70.79 -24.74 -60.97
N ASP A 49 70.91 -23.52 -60.45
CA ASP A 49 70.53 -22.28 -61.10
C ASP A 49 71.43 -21.10 -60.67
N ALA A 50 71.14 -19.89 -61.18
CA ALA A 50 71.91 -18.68 -60.90
C ALA A 50 71.79 -18.16 -59.45
N THR A 51 70.86 -18.70 -58.66
CA THR A 51 70.64 -18.35 -57.25
C THR A 51 71.40 -19.26 -56.29
N GLU A 52 72.09 -20.28 -56.83
CA GLU A 52 72.93 -21.20 -56.07
C GLU A 52 74.41 -21.00 -56.42
N GLN A 53 75.28 -20.98 -55.41
CA GLN A 53 76.73 -20.94 -55.62
C GLN A 53 77.43 -22.01 -54.78
N VAL A 54 78.40 -22.70 -55.39
CA VAL A 54 79.29 -23.62 -54.68
C VAL A 54 80.64 -22.95 -54.50
N LEU A 55 80.93 -22.59 -53.26
CA LEU A 55 82.16 -21.91 -52.87
C LEU A 55 83.12 -22.89 -52.23
N ARG A 56 84.39 -22.80 -52.61
CA ARG A 56 85.47 -23.54 -51.95
C ARG A 56 86.16 -22.64 -50.94
N VAL A 57 85.99 -22.99 -49.67
CA VAL A 57 86.46 -22.22 -48.51
C VAL A 57 87.58 -22.98 -47.83
N ASP A 58 88.66 -22.27 -47.51
CA ASP A 58 89.71 -22.76 -46.63
C ASP A 58 89.33 -22.47 -45.17
N LYS A 59 89.09 -23.52 -44.39
CA LYS A 59 88.70 -23.44 -42.98
C LYS A 59 89.71 -22.70 -42.11
N SER A 60 90.99 -22.84 -42.43
CA SER A 60 92.08 -22.26 -41.63
C SER A 60 92.24 -20.77 -41.88
N THR A 61 92.14 -20.36 -43.15
CA THR A 61 92.32 -18.95 -43.55
C THR A 61 91.02 -18.16 -43.68
N LYS A 62 89.86 -18.84 -43.59
CA LYS A 62 88.51 -18.27 -43.75
C LYS A 62 88.39 -17.45 -45.05
N LYS A 63 89.03 -17.91 -46.13
CA LYS A 63 89.03 -17.24 -47.45
C LYS A 63 88.50 -18.16 -48.55
N VAL A 64 87.74 -17.58 -49.49
CA VAL A 64 87.30 -18.26 -50.72
C VAL A 64 88.48 -18.39 -51.69
N LYS A 65 88.74 -19.60 -52.20
CA LYS A 65 89.89 -19.87 -53.10
C LYS A 65 89.41 -20.07 -54.55
N LYS A 66 89.90 -19.26 -55.50
CA LYS A 66 89.45 -19.26 -56.91
C LYS A 66 90.09 -20.31 -57.87
N ARG A 67 91.18 -21.03 -57.52
CA ARG A 67 91.87 -21.99 -58.42
C ARG A 67 92.27 -23.32 -57.77
N HIS A 68 92.16 -24.46 -58.46
CA HIS A 68 92.76 -25.74 -58.04
C HIS A 68 94.27 -25.56 -57.81
N GLN A 69 94.71 -25.50 -56.55
CA GLN A 69 96.12 -25.65 -56.20
C GLN A 69 96.37 -27.13 -55.91
N THR A 70 97.45 -27.65 -56.48
CA THR A 70 97.87 -29.03 -56.45
C THR A 70 98.49 -29.43 -55.09
N LEU A 71 97.93 -30.49 -54.50
CA LEU A 71 98.55 -31.60 -53.77
C LEU A 71 99.26 -31.48 -52.40
N MET A 72 99.45 -30.33 -51.74
CA MET A 72 100.02 -30.34 -50.36
C MET A 72 99.30 -29.50 -49.28
N GLY A 73 98.01 -29.21 -49.43
CA GLY A 73 97.23 -28.44 -48.41
C GLY A 73 95.75 -28.82 -48.26
N ALA A 74 95.33 -29.99 -48.74
CA ALA A 74 93.91 -30.33 -48.93
C ALA A 74 93.12 -30.62 -47.64
N LYS A 75 93.76 -30.72 -46.46
CA LYS A 75 93.08 -31.13 -45.22
C LYS A 75 92.13 -30.07 -44.62
N HIS A 76 92.16 -28.82 -45.10
CA HIS A 76 91.36 -27.72 -44.55
C HIS A 76 90.36 -27.11 -45.55
N LEU A 77 90.16 -27.72 -46.74
CA LEU A 77 89.23 -27.20 -47.73
C LEU A 77 87.84 -27.81 -47.55
N VAL A 78 86.81 -26.96 -47.56
CA VAL A 78 85.40 -27.37 -47.57
C VAL A 78 84.64 -26.68 -48.69
N TYR A 79 83.75 -27.44 -49.32
CA TYR A 79 82.86 -26.94 -50.36
C TYR A 79 81.51 -26.65 -49.73
N GLN A 80 81.06 -25.40 -49.86
CA GLN A 80 79.79 -24.96 -49.33
C GLN A 80 78.89 -24.54 -50.47
N TRP A 81 77.70 -25.11 -50.47
CA TRP A 81 76.61 -24.66 -51.31
C TRP A 81 75.84 -23.59 -50.55
N VAL A 82 75.57 -22.45 -51.20
CA VAL A 82 74.79 -21.34 -50.66
C VAL A 82 73.68 -21.00 -51.65
N SER A 83 72.46 -20.80 -51.16
CA SER A 83 71.31 -20.33 -51.94
C SER A 83 70.89 -18.93 -51.50
N THR A 84 70.65 -18.05 -52.47
CA THR A 84 70.14 -16.68 -52.24
C THR A 84 68.61 -16.58 -52.36
N LYS A 85 67.95 -17.66 -52.76
CA LYS A 85 66.48 -17.72 -52.94
C LYS A 85 65.77 -18.31 -51.73
N ASN A 86 66.43 -19.20 -51.01
CA ASN A 86 65.83 -19.95 -49.93
C ASN A 86 65.95 -19.21 -48.60
N THR A 87 65.04 -19.55 -47.70
CA THR A 87 65.05 -19.13 -46.31
C THR A 87 65.08 -20.35 -45.40
N ALA A 88 65.85 -20.25 -44.32
CA ALA A 88 65.92 -21.26 -43.26
C ALA A 88 65.29 -20.72 -41.98
N LYS A 89 64.67 -21.59 -41.20
CA LYS A 89 64.06 -21.25 -39.92
C LYS A 89 64.69 -22.08 -38.81
N GLY A 90 65.02 -21.44 -37.70
CA GLY A 90 65.40 -22.10 -36.47
C GLY A 90 64.28 -21.94 -35.46
N ASP A 91 63.67 -23.06 -35.06
CA ASP A 91 62.58 -23.09 -34.09
C ASP A 91 63.07 -23.58 -32.71
N LYS A 92 62.64 -22.88 -31.66
CA LYS A 92 62.80 -23.25 -30.23
C LYS A 92 64.25 -23.55 -29.81
N VAL A 93 65.19 -22.69 -30.19
CA VAL A 93 66.56 -22.77 -29.65
C VAL A 93 66.55 -22.18 -28.24
N THR A 94 66.79 -23.00 -27.22
CA THR A 94 66.73 -22.54 -25.83
C THR A 94 68.09 -22.07 -25.33
N HIS A 95 68.15 -20.90 -24.71
CA HIS A 95 69.34 -20.37 -24.04
C HIS A 95 69.01 -20.07 -22.57
N ILE A 96 69.98 -20.20 -21.67
CA ILE A 96 69.80 -19.90 -20.24
C ILE A 96 70.67 -18.70 -19.88
N ILE A 97 70.03 -17.61 -19.47
CA ILE A 97 70.70 -16.45 -18.90
C ILE A 97 70.85 -16.68 -17.41
N GLU A 98 72.08 -16.79 -16.93
CA GLU A 98 72.39 -17.00 -15.51
C GLU A 98 72.84 -15.70 -14.84
N ASN A 99 72.21 -15.38 -13.70
CA ASN A 99 72.70 -14.35 -12.80
C ASN A 99 73.25 -15.00 -11.52
N PHE A 100 74.58 -15.14 -11.47
CA PHE A 100 75.27 -15.74 -10.32
C PHE A 100 75.04 -14.99 -9.00
N SER A 101 74.83 -13.66 -9.05
CA SER A 101 74.63 -12.85 -7.84
C SER A 101 73.26 -13.07 -7.21
N SER A 102 72.21 -13.23 -8.03
CA SER A 102 70.84 -13.46 -7.54
C SER A 102 70.45 -14.95 -7.49
N ARG A 103 71.27 -15.84 -8.06
CA ARG A 103 70.95 -17.27 -8.33
C ARG A 103 69.67 -17.45 -9.16
N GLU A 104 69.29 -16.41 -9.91
CA GLU A 104 68.16 -16.44 -10.83
C GLU A 104 68.66 -16.91 -12.19
N ASN A 105 67.89 -17.81 -12.81
CA ASN A 105 68.14 -18.28 -14.16
C ASN A 105 66.90 -18.00 -15.00
N LEU A 106 67.08 -17.35 -16.16
CA LEU A 106 66.01 -17.10 -17.12
C LEU A 106 66.25 -17.95 -18.36
N LYS A 107 65.34 -18.88 -18.63
CA LYS A 107 65.37 -19.66 -19.87
C LYS A 107 64.63 -18.90 -20.96
N ILE A 108 65.32 -18.58 -22.05
CA ILE A 108 64.75 -17.91 -23.23
C ILE A 108 64.67 -18.87 -24.41
N GLU A 109 63.67 -18.69 -25.26
CA GLU A 109 63.52 -19.32 -26.56
C GLU A 109 63.86 -18.32 -27.66
N VAL A 110 64.77 -18.71 -28.53
CA VAL A 110 65.19 -17.97 -29.71
C VAL A 110 64.60 -18.65 -30.94
N ARG A 111 63.86 -17.89 -31.74
CA ARG A 111 63.33 -18.30 -33.04
C ARG A 111 63.86 -17.35 -34.08
N TYR A 112 64.31 -17.88 -35.20
CA TYR A 112 64.89 -17.04 -36.24
C TYR A 112 64.53 -17.50 -37.64
N GLU A 113 64.61 -16.56 -38.56
CA GLU A 113 64.49 -16.74 -39.99
C GLU A 113 65.72 -16.12 -40.67
N ALA A 114 66.46 -16.93 -41.43
CA ALA A 114 67.72 -16.53 -42.03
C ALA A 114 67.68 -16.71 -43.55
N SER A 115 68.15 -15.71 -44.30
CA SER A 115 68.36 -15.79 -45.74
C SER A 115 69.69 -15.11 -46.15
N CYS A 116 70.14 -15.34 -47.38
CA CYS A 116 71.40 -14.78 -47.90
C CYS A 116 71.12 -13.92 -49.14
N THR A 117 71.69 -12.73 -49.20
CA THR A 117 71.68 -11.89 -50.41
C THR A 117 72.86 -12.22 -51.33
N ALA A 118 72.77 -11.86 -52.60
CA ALA A 118 73.81 -12.15 -53.60
C ALA A 118 75.18 -11.55 -53.23
N ASP A 119 75.19 -10.36 -52.63
CA ASP A 119 76.43 -9.65 -52.26
C ASP A 119 77.17 -10.30 -51.08
N ASN A 120 76.46 -11.10 -50.27
CA ASN A 120 76.99 -11.67 -49.03
C ASN A 120 77.37 -13.15 -49.13
N VAL A 121 77.18 -13.80 -50.29
CA VAL A 121 77.39 -15.25 -50.46
C VAL A 121 78.79 -15.70 -50.02
N ALA A 122 79.83 -14.95 -50.40
CA ALA A 122 81.20 -15.25 -49.99
C ALA A 122 81.43 -15.08 -48.48
N LYS A 123 80.78 -14.09 -47.87
CA LYS A 123 80.89 -13.78 -46.44
C LYS A 123 80.17 -14.81 -45.58
N VAL A 124 78.97 -15.22 -45.98
CA VAL A 124 78.19 -16.27 -45.30
C VAL A 124 78.96 -17.59 -45.34
N ALA A 125 79.48 -17.96 -46.51
CA ALA A 125 80.28 -19.17 -46.65
C ALA A 125 81.54 -19.14 -45.77
N THR A 126 82.33 -18.07 -45.84
CA THR A 126 83.55 -17.96 -45.03
C THR A 126 83.27 -17.95 -43.52
N SER A 127 82.24 -17.22 -43.08
CA SER A 127 81.89 -17.09 -41.66
C SER A 127 81.38 -18.42 -41.07
N LEU A 128 80.52 -19.13 -41.80
CA LEU A 128 79.92 -20.40 -41.34
C LEU A 128 80.73 -21.65 -41.72
N ALA A 129 81.90 -21.52 -42.35
CA ALA A 129 82.80 -22.63 -42.63
C ALA A 129 83.50 -23.12 -41.35
N GLY A 130 82.87 -24.03 -40.63
CA GLY A 130 83.37 -24.63 -39.39
C GLY A 130 83.65 -26.13 -39.50
N ASN A 131 84.14 -26.72 -38.40
CA ASN A 131 84.27 -28.18 -38.25
C ASN A 131 82.92 -28.86 -38.05
N SER A 132 81.92 -28.08 -37.65
CA SER A 132 80.53 -28.45 -37.42
C SER A 132 79.63 -28.10 -38.60
N ASN A 133 78.34 -28.45 -38.53
CA ASN A 133 77.39 -28.03 -39.56
C ASN A 133 77.15 -26.50 -39.49
N PRO A 134 76.80 -25.81 -40.60
CA PRO A 134 76.62 -24.36 -40.60
C PRO A 134 75.57 -23.82 -39.61
N GLY A 135 74.56 -24.63 -39.27
CA GLY A 135 73.54 -24.26 -38.28
C GLY A 135 74.08 -24.21 -36.86
N GLU A 136 74.91 -25.18 -36.47
CA GLU A 136 75.62 -25.18 -35.17
C GLU A 136 76.56 -23.98 -35.04
N VAL A 137 77.30 -23.65 -36.11
CA VAL A 137 78.20 -22.47 -36.11
C VAL A 137 77.41 -21.16 -35.95
N LEU A 138 76.24 -21.05 -36.58
CA LEU A 138 75.35 -19.90 -36.38
C LEU A 138 74.82 -19.83 -34.95
N HIS A 139 74.46 -20.97 -34.36
CA HIS A 139 73.99 -21.03 -32.98
C HIS A 139 75.07 -20.63 -31.97
N GLU A 140 76.29 -21.16 -32.11
CA GLU A 140 77.45 -20.76 -31.28
C GLU A 140 77.72 -19.26 -31.39
N PHE A 141 77.57 -18.68 -32.59
CA PHE A 141 77.68 -17.25 -32.78
C PHE A 141 76.59 -16.47 -32.04
N ILE A 142 75.33 -16.88 -32.16
CA ILE A 142 74.19 -16.26 -31.46
C ILE A 142 74.39 -16.35 -29.95
N ASP A 143 74.79 -17.51 -29.41
CA ASP A 143 75.09 -17.70 -27.99
C ASP A 143 76.22 -16.79 -27.51
N GLY A 144 77.27 -16.62 -28.31
CA GLY A 144 78.35 -15.69 -28.05
C GLY A 144 77.86 -14.24 -27.99
N VAL A 145 76.99 -13.83 -28.92
CA VAL A 145 76.40 -12.48 -28.91
C VAL A 145 75.50 -12.28 -27.69
N ILE A 146 74.66 -13.26 -27.34
CA ILE A 146 73.82 -13.23 -26.14
C ILE A 146 74.68 -13.05 -24.89
N THR A 147 75.72 -13.87 -24.74
CA THR A 147 76.63 -13.81 -23.58
C THR A 147 77.31 -12.44 -23.48
N ASN A 148 77.80 -11.91 -24.59
CA ASN A 148 78.43 -10.59 -24.63
C ASN A 148 77.47 -9.46 -24.31
N TYR A 149 76.23 -9.51 -24.81
CA TYR A 149 75.20 -8.52 -24.49
C TYR A 149 74.87 -8.52 -23.00
N VAL A 150 74.66 -9.72 -22.41
CA VAL A 150 74.39 -9.87 -20.98
C VAL A 150 75.55 -9.32 -20.14
N GLN A 151 76.79 -9.64 -20.52
CA GLN A 151 77.98 -9.16 -19.83
C GLN A 151 78.13 -7.63 -19.92
N ALA A 152 77.95 -7.04 -21.11
CA ALA A 152 78.05 -5.60 -21.31
C ALA A 152 76.99 -4.82 -20.51
N LYS A 153 75.74 -5.32 -20.47
CA LYS A 153 74.68 -4.72 -19.65
C LYS A 153 74.97 -4.84 -18.16
N ARG A 154 75.50 -5.98 -17.71
CA ARG A 154 75.94 -6.19 -16.33
C ARG A 154 77.04 -5.19 -15.93
N GLU A 155 78.02 -4.95 -16.81
CA GLU A 155 79.09 -3.95 -16.58
C GLU A 155 78.54 -2.52 -16.49
N ALA A 156 77.45 -2.22 -17.19
CA ALA A 156 76.71 -0.97 -17.08
C ALA A 156 75.78 -0.89 -15.86
N GLY A 157 75.76 -1.90 -14.98
CA GLY A 157 74.92 -1.96 -13.79
C GLY A 157 73.45 -2.35 -14.04
N ILE A 158 73.13 -2.85 -15.24
CA ILE A 158 71.77 -3.22 -15.63
C ILE A 158 71.56 -4.73 -15.44
N GLU A 159 70.56 -5.10 -14.65
CA GLU A 159 70.19 -6.51 -14.41
C GLU A 159 69.29 -7.04 -15.53
N VAL A 160 69.88 -7.78 -16.47
CA VAL A 160 69.18 -8.22 -17.71
C VAL A 160 67.98 -9.11 -17.45
N ILE A 161 68.03 -9.99 -16.44
CA ILE A 161 66.89 -10.86 -16.12
C ILE A 161 65.69 -10.01 -15.73
N ARG A 162 65.83 -9.12 -14.74
CA ARG A 162 64.72 -8.31 -14.22
C ARG A 162 64.14 -7.34 -15.23
N ASN A 163 64.99 -6.80 -16.10
CA ASN A 163 64.60 -5.85 -17.14
C ASN A 163 64.37 -6.54 -18.50
N PHE A 164 64.24 -7.87 -18.55
CA PHE A 164 64.22 -8.61 -19.80
C PHE A 164 63.15 -8.14 -20.77
N PHE A 165 61.92 -7.90 -20.29
CA PHE A 165 60.82 -7.47 -21.15
C PHE A 165 61.01 -6.06 -21.72
N GLU A 166 61.64 -5.16 -20.96
CA GLU A 166 61.98 -3.80 -21.41
C GLU A 166 63.14 -3.83 -22.40
N LEU A 167 64.14 -4.67 -22.15
CA LEU A 167 65.33 -4.82 -22.99
C LEU A 167 65.10 -5.72 -24.20
N LYS A 168 63.98 -6.45 -24.26
CA LYS A 168 63.72 -7.49 -25.28
C LYS A 168 63.92 -6.99 -26.71
N GLN A 169 63.41 -5.80 -27.03
CA GLN A 169 63.53 -5.25 -28.38
C GLN A 169 64.97 -4.85 -28.69
N GLU A 170 65.64 -4.13 -27.76
CA GLU A 170 67.05 -3.76 -27.90
C GLU A 170 67.94 -5.01 -28.07
N PHE A 171 67.67 -6.03 -27.27
CA PHE A 171 68.37 -7.30 -27.28
C PHE A 171 68.20 -8.05 -28.61
N GLN A 172 66.98 -8.05 -29.18
CA GLN A 172 66.71 -8.62 -30.50
C GLN A 172 67.45 -7.88 -31.62
N GLU A 173 67.47 -6.55 -31.59
CA GLU A 173 68.16 -5.74 -32.60
C GLU A 173 69.67 -5.93 -32.56
N GLU A 174 70.27 -6.04 -31.37
CA GLU A 174 71.72 -6.23 -31.26
C GLU A 174 72.16 -7.57 -31.84
N ILE A 175 71.42 -8.65 -31.59
CA ILE A 175 71.70 -9.96 -32.18
C ILE A 175 71.53 -9.91 -33.71
N ARG A 176 70.41 -9.33 -34.19
CA ARG A 176 70.17 -9.15 -35.63
C ARG A 176 71.33 -8.43 -36.30
N ARG A 177 71.69 -7.27 -35.77
CA ARG A 177 72.78 -6.43 -36.29
C ARG A 177 74.11 -7.17 -36.30
N LYS A 178 74.44 -7.93 -35.25
CA LYS A 178 75.70 -8.71 -35.17
C LYS A 178 75.71 -9.88 -36.15
N VAL A 179 74.58 -10.54 -36.41
CA VAL A 179 74.48 -11.61 -37.41
C VAL A 179 74.61 -11.04 -38.83
N GLU A 180 73.92 -9.94 -39.12
CA GLU A 180 73.99 -9.28 -40.44
C GLU A 180 75.39 -8.74 -40.74
N THR A 181 76.00 -8.05 -39.77
CA THR A 181 77.34 -7.45 -39.94
C THR A 181 78.47 -8.47 -39.78
N GLY A 182 78.32 -9.49 -38.95
CA GLY A 182 79.34 -10.52 -38.71
C GLY A 182 79.33 -11.62 -39.76
N ILE A 183 78.15 -12.17 -40.07
CA ILE A 183 77.99 -13.35 -40.94
C ILE A 183 77.55 -12.95 -42.35
N GLY A 184 76.74 -11.91 -42.50
CA GLY A 184 76.18 -11.48 -43.80
C GLY A 184 74.82 -12.09 -44.15
N LEU A 185 74.14 -12.72 -43.19
CA LEU A 185 72.77 -13.21 -43.37
C LEU A 185 71.76 -12.09 -43.09
N THR A 186 70.69 -12.02 -43.88
CA THR A 186 69.49 -11.26 -43.50
C THR A 186 68.75 -12.05 -42.43
N PHE A 187 68.41 -11.41 -41.30
CA PHE A 187 68.05 -12.16 -40.09
C PHE A 187 66.79 -11.62 -39.39
N GLY A 188 65.69 -12.36 -39.49
CA GLY A 188 64.51 -12.18 -38.64
C GLY A 188 64.72 -12.89 -37.31
N LEU A 189 64.48 -12.22 -36.19
CA LEU A 189 64.71 -12.77 -34.85
C LEU A 189 63.53 -12.47 -33.93
N LEU A 190 63.07 -13.50 -33.22
CA LEU A 190 62.13 -13.41 -32.12
C LEU A 190 62.73 -14.12 -30.90
N ILE A 191 62.76 -13.42 -29.77
CA ILE A 191 63.20 -13.95 -28.47
C ILE A 191 62.03 -13.84 -27.51
N ASP A 192 61.69 -14.93 -26.86
CA ASP A 192 60.68 -15.00 -25.80
C ASP A 192 61.21 -15.76 -24.58
N VAL A 193 60.52 -15.64 -23.44
CA VAL A 193 60.80 -16.51 -22.29
C VAL A 193 60.26 -17.91 -22.59
N ALA A 194 60.99 -18.95 -22.23
CA ALA A 194 60.51 -20.32 -22.40
C ALA A 194 59.24 -20.56 -21.57
N ASN A 195 58.27 -21.30 -22.12
CA ASN A 195 56.97 -21.59 -21.50
C ASN A 195 56.11 -20.35 -21.17
N ILE A 196 56.25 -19.26 -21.93
CA ILE A 196 55.50 -18.01 -21.68
C ILE A 196 53.98 -18.22 -21.62
N ASN A 197 53.46 -19.13 -22.46
CA ASN A 197 52.02 -19.42 -22.59
C ASN A 197 51.43 -20.25 -21.45
N ASP A 198 52.26 -20.97 -20.68
CA ASP A 198 51.77 -21.83 -19.58
C ASP A 198 51.55 -21.02 -18.28
N ALA A 199 51.90 -19.73 -18.28
CA ALA A 199 51.99 -18.91 -17.08
C ALA A 199 50.81 -17.95 -16.87
N ASP A 200 49.95 -17.72 -17.87
CA ASP A 200 49.01 -16.60 -17.87
C ASP A 200 47.96 -16.66 -16.75
N HIS A 201 47.41 -17.84 -16.46
CA HIS A 201 46.43 -18.01 -15.40
C HIS A 201 46.69 -19.27 -14.56
N LEU A 202 46.71 -19.09 -13.24
CA LEU A 202 46.84 -20.18 -12.28
C LEU A 202 45.61 -20.22 -11.39
N GLU A 203 44.77 -21.24 -11.59
CA GLU A 203 43.65 -21.51 -10.70
C GLU A 203 44.04 -22.55 -9.65
N ILE A 204 43.70 -22.27 -8.39
CA ILE A 204 43.99 -23.15 -7.26
C ILE A 204 42.70 -23.38 -6.47
N LYS A 205 42.27 -24.64 -6.44
CA LYS A 205 41.17 -25.10 -5.59
C LYS A 205 41.73 -25.89 -4.43
N SER A 206 41.57 -25.37 -3.22
CA SER A 206 42.07 -26.04 -2.03
C SER A 206 41.08 -27.06 -1.48
N ALA A 207 41.57 -28.22 -1.07
CA ALA A 207 40.82 -29.06 -0.13
C ALA A 207 40.63 -28.33 1.21
N SER A 208 39.55 -28.67 1.93
CA SER A 208 39.23 -28.06 3.22
C SER A 208 40.38 -28.19 4.23
N PHE A 209 40.66 -27.11 4.95
CA PHE A 209 41.73 -27.03 5.94
C PHE A 209 41.26 -26.26 7.18
N ALA A 210 41.79 -26.64 8.34
CA ALA A 210 41.44 -26.02 9.62
C ALA A 210 42.03 -24.60 9.75
N VAL A 211 41.17 -23.64 10.09
CA VAL A 211 41.52 -22.26 10.46
C VAL A 211 40.93 -21.90 11.82
N LYS A 212 41.49 -20.86 12.45
CA LYS A 212 40.96 -20.27 13.68
C LYS A 212 40.79 -18.78 13.47
N VAL A 213 39.86 -18.17 14.21
CA VAL A 213 39.62 -16.72 14.22
C VAL A 213 40.03 -16.12 15.56
N SER A 214 40.08 -14.80 15.66
CA SER A 214 40.63 -14.08 16.81
C SER A 214 39.90 -14.35 18.14
N ASP A 215 38.61 -14.63 18.10
CA ASP A 215 37.72 -14.75 19.26
C ASP A 215 37.07 -16.15 19.42
N TYR A 216 37.42 -17.12 18.56
CA TYR A 216 36.91 -18.49 18.60
C TYR A 216 38.03 -19.51 18.48
N HIS A 217 38.15 -20.38 19.49
CA HIS A 217 39.32 -21.25 19.66
C HIS A 217 39.25 -22.61 18.94
N GLU A 218 38.07 -22.99 18.42
CA GLU A 218 37.91 -24.25 17.71
C GLU A 218 38.31 -24.14 16.24
N ASP A 219 38.60 -25.29 15.64
CA ASP A 219 38.99 -25.38 14.24
C ASP A 219 37.77 -25.27 13.32
N ILE A 220 37.81 -24.29 12.42
CA ILE A 220 36.79 -24.06 11.39
C ILE A 220 37.30 -24.66 10.07
N PRO A 221 36.58 -25.60 9.43
CA PRO A 221 36.92 -26.08 8.10
C PRO A 221 36.69 -24.98 7.06
N LEU A 222 37.75 -24.57 6.38
CA LEU A 222 37.73 -23.56 5.31
C LEU A 222 38.27 -24.16 4.00
N SER A 223 37.65 -23.84 2.89
CA SER A 223 38.22 -24.05 1.54
C SER A 223 38.22 -22.75 0.76
N PHE A 224 39.10 -22.64 -0.23
CA PHE A 224 39.12 -21.54 -1.18
C PHE A 224 39.22 -22.01 -2.63
N ASP A 225 38.73 -21.15 -3.50
CA ASP A 225 38.94 -21.16 -4.94
C ASP A 225 39.55 -19.81 -5.33
N ILE A 226 40.77 -19.82 -5.84
CA ILE A 226 41.53 -18.59 -6.14
C ILE A 226 42.07 -18.63 -7.56
N GLY A 227 41.81 -17.56 -8.30
CA GLY A 227 42.43 -17.29 -9.59
C GLY A 227 43.58 -16.31 -9.41
N LEU A 228 44.77 -16.68 -9.89
CA LEU A 228 45.95 -15.83 -9.89
C LEU A 228 46.31 -15.44 -11.32
N GLU A 229 46.53 -14.15 -11.53
CA GLU A 229 47.02 -13.57 -12.78
C GLU A 229 48.44 -13.05 -12.59
N ILE A 230 49.11 -12.80 -13.71
CA ILE A 230 50.45 -12.20 -13.71
C ILE A 230 50.31 -10.71 -13.33
N ASP A 231 51.16 -10.25 -12.41
CA ASP A 231 51.39 -8.83 -12.19
C ASP A 231 52.35 -8.31 -13.27
N ASP A 232 51.86 -7.45 -14.16
CA ASP A 232 52.64 -6.92 -15.28
C ASP A 232 53.93 -6.22 -14.83
N HIS A 233 53.92 -5.57 -13.66
CA HIS A 233 55.10 -4.90 -13.10
C HIS A 233 56.18 -5.87 -12.62
N ASN A 234 55.80 -7.11 -12.28
CA ASN A 234 56.71 -8.12 -11.73
C ASN A 234 56.68 -9.43 -12.53
N LYS A 235 56.27 -9.38 -13.80
CA LYS A 235 56.04 -10.55 -14.67
C LYS A 235 57.25 -11.49 -14.76
N ILE A 236 58.47 -10.97 -14.65
CA ILE A 236 59.69 -11.76 -14.64
C ILE A 236 59.80 -12.74 -13.46
N GLN A 237 59.21 -12.40 -12.31
CA GLN A 237 59.27 -13.23 -11.10
C GLN A 237 58.52 -14.55 -11.29
N VAL A 238 57.49 -14.57 -12.15
CA VAL A 238 56.74 -15.78 -12.48
C VAL A 238 57.63 -16.83 -13.16
N TYR A 239 58.60 -16.39 -13.98
CA TYR A 239 59.46 -17.27 -14.76
C TYR A 239 60.78 -17.64 -14.07
N THR A 240 61.13 -16.92 -13.00
CA THR A 240 62.36 -17.14 -12.23
C THR A 240 62.10 -17.86 -10.90
N SER A 241 60.89 -17.74 -10.35
CA SER A 241 60.50 -18.38 -9.09
C SER A 241 60.09 -19.85 -9.29
N GLN A 242 60.53 -20.75 -8.41
CA GLN A 242 60.01 -22.12 -8.36
C GLN A 242 58.61 -22.13 -7.69
N VAL A 243 57.57 -22.21 -8.51
CA VAL A 243 56.14 -22.08 -8.14
C VAL A 243 55.54 -23.29 -7.41
N THR A 244 56.34 -24.30 -7.04
CA THR A 244 55.81 -25.61 -6.60
C THR A 244 55.02 -25.63 -5.28
N LYS A 245 54.82 -24.50 -4.58
CA LYS A 245 54.10 -24.43 -3.29
C LYS A 245 53.16 -23.22 -3.09
N ILE A 246 52.62 -22.61 -4.16
CA ILE A 246 51.72 -21.44 -4.00
C ILE A 246 50.48 -21.77 -3.15
N GLU A 247 49.84 -22.93 -3.32
CA GLU A 247 48.68 -23.31 -2.49
C GLU A 247 49.01 -23.31 -0.99
N GLY A 248 50.15 -23.90 -0.60
CA GLY A 248 50.60 -23.94 0.79
C GLY A 248 50.91 -22.55 1.35
N PHE A 249 51.40 -21.65 0.50
CA PHE A 249 51.63 -20.24 0.86
C PHE A 249 50.31 -19.50 1.10
N VAL A 250 49.36 -19.61 0.17
CA VAL A 250 48.02 -19.00 0.29
C VAL A 250 47.32 -19.50 1.56
N LYS A 251 47.33 -20.81 1.81
CA LYS A 251 46.79 -21.40 3.06
C LYS A 251 47.40 -20.79 4.32
N LYS A 252 48.72 -20.56 4.32
CA LYS A 252 49.44 -19.98 5.48
C LYS A 252 49.04 -18.53 5.72
N GLU A 253 48.97 -17.71 4.67
CA GLU A 253 48.60 -16.30 4.81
C GLU A 253 47.13 -16.14 5.23
N ILE A 254 46.20 -16.92 4.65
CA ILE A 254 44.79 -16.92 5.07
C ILE A 254 44.68 -17.28 6.56
N LYS A 255 45.32 -18.38 7.01
CA LYS A 255 45.34 -18.78 8.43
C LYS A 255 45.85 -17.67 9.34
N GLY A 256 46.94 -17.02 8.94
CA GLY A 256 47.58 -15.98 9.74
C GLY A 256 46.73 -14.73 9.89
N LEU A 257 45.99 -14.36 8.84
CA LEU A 257 45.08 -13.20 8.87
C LEU A 257 43.84 -13.50 9.72
N LEU A 258 43.16 -14.63 9.47
CA LEU A 258 41.92 -14.96 10.17
C LEU A 258 42.12 -15.02 11.68
N LEU A 259 43.23 -15.62 12.13
CA LEU A 259 43.56 -15.73 13.55
C LEU A 259 43.80 -14.37 14.24
N LYS A 260 44.23 -13.34 13.50
CA LYS A 260 44.66 -12.05 14.08
C LYS A 260 43.63 -10.95 13.93
N GLU A 261 42.89 -10.91 12.82
CA GLU A 261 42.15 -9.72 12.38
C GLU A 261 40.68 -9.98 12.07
N VAL A 262 40.23 -11.22 12.12
CA VAL A 262 38.85 -11.61 11.82
C VAL A 262 38.24 -12.26 13.05
N ASN A 263 37.03 -11.87 13.41
CA ASN A 263 36.25 -12.52 14.46
C ASN A 263 35.23 -13.51 13.85
N LEU A 264 34.62 -14.37 14.68
CA LEU A 264 33.66 -15.37 14.23
C LEU A 264 32.44 -14.74 13.57
N ASN A 265 31.98 -13.61 14.10
CA ASN A 265 30.83 -12.88 13.58
C ASN A 265 31.07 -12.44 12.11
N GLN A 266 32.21 -11.82 11.85
CA GLN A 266 32.66 -11.43 10.50
C GLN A 266 32.77 -12.64 9.57
N LEU A 267 33.29 -13.76 10.07
CA LEU A 267 33.40 -14.99 9.26
C LEU A 267 32.02 -15.58 8.91
N CYS A 268 31.04 -15.49 9.81
CA CYS A 268 29.69 -16.04 9.60
C CYS A 268 28.78 -15.16 8.75
N PHE A 269 28.83 -13.84 8.92
CA PHE A 269 27.86 -12.91 8.31
C PHE A 269 28.45 -11.90 7.34
N ALA A 270 29.76 -11.70 7.32
CA ALA A 270 30.45 -10.72 6.48
C ALA A 270 31.65 -11.32 5.73
N LEU A 271 31.54 -12.61 5.35
CA LEU A 271 32.61 -13.35 4.69
C LEU A 271 33.03 -12.66 3.38
N ASP A 272 32.06 -12.39 2.50
CA ASP A 272 32.31 -11.81 1.19
C ASP A 272 32.58 -10.29 1.26
N ASP A 273 31.93 -9.60 2.19
CA ASP A 273 31.97 -8.12 2.27
C ASP A 273 33.18 -7.59 3.04
N GLU A 274 33.57 -8.22 4.15
CA GLU A 274 34.67 -7.74 5.00
C GLU A 274 35.90 -8.65 4.97
N VAL A 275 35.71 -9.96 5.00
CA VAL A 275 36.82 -10.91 5.16
C VAL A 275 37.58 -11.12 3.85
N VAL A 276 36.87 -11.39 2.75
CA VAL A 276 37.48 -11.61 1.43
C VAL A 276 38.36 -10.42 1.00
N PRO A 277 37.93 -9.15 1.09
CA PRO A 277 38.78 -8.01 0.72
C PRO A 277 40.07 -7.91 1.55
N LYS A 278 40.00 -8.15 2.88
CA LYS A 278 41.18 -8.18 3.76
C LYS A 278 42.16 -9.28 3.33
N VAL A 279 41.64 -10.47 3.01
CA VAL A 279 42.44 -11.59 2.51
C VAL A 279 43.08 -11.26 1.16
N VAL A 280 42.32 -10.72 0.21
CA VAL A 280 42.83 -10.33 -1.12
C VAL A 280 43.95 -9.31 -0.99
N ASN A 281 43.77 -8.26 -0.19
CA ASN A 281 44.80 -7.24 0.00
C ASN A 281 46.09 -7.83 0.61
N ARG A 282 45.94 -8.69 1.62
CA ARG A 282 47.07 -9.39 2.23
C ARG A 282 47.78 -10.30 1.24
N LEU A 283 47.03 -11.06 0.44
CA LEU A 283 47.58 -11.96 -0.58
C LEU A 283 48.29 -11.17 -1.68
N ASN A 284 47.71 -10.09 -2.21
CA ASN A 284 48.34 -9.26 -3.24
C ASN A 284 49.70 -8.71 -2.80
N THR A 285 49.78 -8.14 -1.59
CA THR A 285 51.03 -7.64 -1.00
C THR A 285 52.11 -8.73 -0.88
N ARG A 286 51.70 -9.99 -0.72
CA ARG A 286 52.58 -11.12 -0.47
C ARG A 286 52.94 -11.89 -1.75
N LEU A 287 52.02 -11.95 -2.70
CA LEU A 287 52.15 -12.62 -4.00
C LEU A 287 52.93 -11.79 -5.02
N GLU A 288 53.09 -10.48 -4.79
CA GLU A 288 53.95 -9.59 -5.58
C GLU A 288 55.37 -10.15 -5.78
N LYS A 289 55.94 -10.77 -4.72
CA LYS A 289 57.26 -11.41 -4.77
C LYS A 289 57.34 -12.60 -5.75
N TYR A 290 56.20 -13.14 -6.14
CA TYR A 290 56.08 -14.23 -7.11
C TYR A 290 55.59 -13.73 -8.48
N GLY A 291 55.45 -12.41 -8.66
CA GLY A 291 54.93 -11.79 -9.87
C GLY A 291 53.45 -12.10 -10.13
N ARG A 292 52.68 -12.36 -9.07
CA ARG A 292 51.27 -12.74 -9.14
C ARG A 292 50.39 -11.77 -8.36
N LYS A 293 49.18 -11.55 -8.86
CA LYS A 293 48.09 -10.89 -8.13
C LYS A 293 46.82 -11.74 -8.18
N VAL A 294 45.93 -11.52 -7.22
CA VAL A 294 44.65 -12.21 -7.10
C VAL A 294 43.66 -11.59 -8.08
N ALA A 295 43.21 -12.39 -9.05
CA ALA A 295 42.14 -12.04 -9.97
C ALA A 295 40.76 -12.25 -9.32
N TYR A 296 40.59 -13.37 -8.63
CA TYR A 296 39.40 -13.64 -7.82
C TYR A 296 39.74 -14.54 -6.62
N LEU A 297 38.94 -14.44 -5.56
CA LEU A 297 39.00 -15.32 -4.40
C LEU A 297 37.57 -15.62 -3.95
N LYS A 298 37.28 -16.91 -3.75
CA LYS A 298 36.08 -17.39 -3.07
C LYS A 298 36.49 -18.17 -1.84
N LEU A 299 35.85 -17.90 -0.70
CA LEU A 299 36.04 -18.63 0.54
C LEU A 299 34.75 -19.39 0.88
N ASP A 300 34.90 -20.63 1.35
CA ASP A 300 33.78 -21.45 1.83
C ASP A 300 34.12 -21.95 3.24
N ALA A 301 33.45 -21.40 4.25
CA ALA A 301 33.65 -21.71 5.66
C ALA A 301 32.47 -22.56 6.18
N LYS A 302 32.76 -23.78 6.62
CA LYS A 302 31.74 -24.68 7.19
C LYS A 302 31.68 -24.53 8.70
N VAL A 303 31.10 -23.44 9.17
CA VAL A 303 30.96 -23.16 10.60
C VAL A 303 29.86 -24.05 11.20
N LYS A 304 30.22 -24.93 12.13
CA LYS A 304 29.26 -25.82 12.84
C LYS A 304 28.67 -25.15 14.09
N VAL A 305 28.31 -23.88 13.96
CA VAL A 305 27.73 -23.09 15.04
C VAL A 305 26.23 -22.99 14.80
N GLU A 306 25.42 -23.27 15.82
CA GLU A 306 24.01 -22.91 15.80
C GLU A 306 23.90 -21.40 15.93
N VAL A 307 23.74 -20.73 14.78
CA VAL A 307 23.58 -19.28 14.73
C VAL A 307 22.11 -18.98 15.05
N PRO A 308 21.80 -18.33 16.18
CA PRO A 308 20.43 -17.93 16.48
C PRO A 308 19.97 -16.87 15.47
N LYS A 309 18.65 -16.66 15.39
CA LYS A 309 18.11 -15.57 14.57
C LYS A 309 18.69 -14.24 15.06
N ASN A 310 19.09 -13.38 14.11
CA ASN A 310 19.66 -12.06 14.44
C ASN A 310 18.73 -11.22 15.30
N GLU A 311 17.41 -11.35 15.11
CA GLU A 311 16.41 -10.69 15.92
C GLU A 311 15.42 -11.69 16.53
N GLN A 312 15.11 -11.52 17.80
CA GLN A 312 14.11 -12.33 18.50
C GLN A 312 13.27 -11.48 19.45
N VAL A 313 11.96 -11.73 19.46
CA VAL A 313 11.01 -11.09 20.37
C VAL A 313 10.50 -12.13 21.36
N VAL A 314 10.62 -11.84 22.65
CA VAL A 314 10.15 -12.70 23.74
C VAL A 314 9.06 -11.95 24.50
N THR A 315 7.89 -12.56 24.61
CA THR A 315 6.78 -12.07 25.44
C THR A 315 6.58 -13.01 26.63
N HIS A 316 6.48 -12.46 27.84
CA HIS A 316 6.28 -13.26 29.06
C HIS A 316 5.51 -12.49 30.12
N GLN A 317 4.63 -13.19 30.83
CA GLN A 317 3.88 -12.65 31.97
C GLN A 317 4.45 -13.21 33.27
N VAL A 318 4.79 -12.32 34.21
CA VAL A 318 5.38 -12.70 35.50
C VAL A 318 4.42 -12.33 36.63
N ASN A 319 4.06 -13.33 37.44
CA ASN A 319 3.19 -13.13 38.61
C ASN A 319 4.03 -12.70 39.81
N CYS A 320 3.79 -11.49 40.31
CA CYS A 320 4.54 -10.89 41.42
C CYS A 320 3.65 -10.74 42.66
N LYS A 321 4.18 -11.14 43.83
CA LYS A 321 3.53 -10.89 45.12
C LYS A 321 4.05 -9.57 45.67
N LEU A 322 3.15 -8.63 45.93
CA LEU A 322 3.51 -7.32 46.46
C LEU A 322 3.37 -7.27 47.98
N ARG A 323 4.15 -6.40 48.60
CA ARG A 323 4.08 -6.21 50.05
C ARG A 323 2.74 -5.59 50.44
N GLY A 324 1.98 -6.28 51.29
CA GLY A 324 0.70 -5.79 51.82
C GLY A 324 -0.49 -5.89 50.86
N TYR A 325 -0.34 -6.58 49.73
CA TYR A 325 -1.44 -6.83 48.79
C TYR A 325 -1.70 -8.35 48.67
N PRO A 326 -2.95 -8.82 48.89
CA PRO A 326 -3.23 -10.25 48.98
C PRO A 326 -3.24 -10.98 47.63
N HIS A 327 -3.41 -10.27 46.51
CA HIS A 327 -3.49 -10.87 45.18
C HIS A 327 -2.18 -10.68 44.40
N PRO A 328 -1.74 -11.66 43.59
CA PRO A 328 -0.59 -11.47 42.73
C PRO A 328 -0.90 -10.45 41.63
N VAL A 329 0.08 -9.59 41.33
CA VAL A 329 0.03 -8.65 40.20
C VAL A 329 0.75 -9.28 39.02
N VAL A 330 0.08 -9.29 37.86
CA VAL A 330 0.64 -9.80 36.61
C VAL A 330 1.44 -8.68 35.96
N ILE A 331 2.71 -8.91 35.68
CA ILE A 331 3.57 -7.97 34.95
C ILE A 331 3.78 -8.52 33.55
N GLU A 332 3.32 -7.78 32.55
CA GLU A 332 3.47 -8.12 31.14
C GLU A 332 4.78 -7.58 30.60
N ASN A 333 5.55 -8.47 29.96
CA ASN A 333 6.87 -8.12 29.46
C ASN A 333 6.99 -8.46 27.99
N ARG A 334 7.60 -7.56 27.23
CA ARG A 334 7.99 -7.81 25.84
C ARG A 334 9.40 -7.28 25.61
N VAL A 335 10.32 -8.18 25.28
CA VAL A 335 11.73 -7.89 25.05
C VAL A 335 12.07 -8.18 23.59
N ARG A 336 12.73 -7.23 22.91
CA ARG A 336 13.35 -7.43 21.61
C ARG A 336 14.86 -7.52 21.78
N LEU A 337 15.45 -8.59 21.25
CA LEU A 337 16.86 -8.90 21.33
C LEU A 337 17.48 -8.88 19.94
N THR A 338 18.68 -8.31 19.85
CA THR A 338 19.51 -8.31 18.65
C THR A 338 20.87 -8.94 18.94
N LEU A 339 21.30 -9.89 18.10
CA LEU A 339 22.56 -10.59 18.26
C LEU A 339 23.72 -9.69 17.84
N GLU A 340 24.64 -9.41 18.77
CA GLU A 340 25.86 -8.62 18.50
C GLU A 340 27.12 -9.48 18.45
N ASP A 341 27.18 -10.53 19.29
CA ASP A 341 28.39 -11.33 19.47
C ASP A 341 28.05 -12.83 19.58
N VAL A 342 28.19 -13.52 18.45
CA VAL A 342 27.98 -14.97 18.32
C VAL A 342 28.94 -15.78 19.18
N SER A 343 30.17 -15.28 19.38
CA SER A 343 31.19 -15.97 20.17
C SER A 343 30.84 -15.95 21.67
N LYS A 344 30.27 -14.86 22.18
CA LYS A 344 29.72 -14.82 23.55
C LYS A 344 28.51 -15.74 23.69
N PHE A 345 27.60 -15.77 22.72
CA PHE A 345 26.43 -16.64 22.77
C PHE A 345 26.81 -18.12 22.85
N ASN A 346 27.73 -18.57 21.98
CA ASN A 346 28.20 -19.96 22.00
C ASN A 346 28.89 -20.32 23.31
N ARG A 347 29.70 -19.41 23.87
CA ARG A 347 30.37 -19.63 25.17
C ARG A 347 29.39 -19.71 26.33
N ALA A 348 28.25 -19.02 26.24
CA ALA A 348 27.20 -19.09 27.25
C ALA A 348 26.49 -20.45 27.30
N GLY A 349 26.61 -21.27 26.25
CA GLY A 349 26.04 -22.62 26.21
C GLY A 349 24.51 -22.65 26.27
N ILE A 350 23.85 -21.59 25.80
CA ILE A 350 22.39 -21.43 25.86
C ILE A 350 21.75 -22.21 24.70
N SER A 351 21.07 -23.29 25.01
CA SER A 351 20.36 -24.12 24.02
C SER A 351 19.02 -23.53 23.56
N ASN A 352 18.40 -22.65 24.36
CA ASN A 352 17.14 -22.00 24.02
C ASN A 352 17.07 -20.58 24.59
N LEU A 353 17.26 -19.57 23.72
CA LEU A 353 17.28 -18.16 24.09
C LEU A 353 15.95 -17.69 24.71
N GLU A 354 14.81 -18.16 24.19
CA GLU A 354 13.49 -17.78 24.67
C GLU A 354 13.28 -18.24 26.12
N ARG A 355 13.62 -19.50 26.41
CA ARG A 355 13.53 -20.05 27.78
C ARG A 355 14.46 -19.32 28.73
N TRP A 356 15.70 -19.06 28.31
CA TRP A 356 16.67 -18.31 29.12
C TRP A 356 16.18 -16.90 29.43
N MET A 357 15.61 -16.19 28.45
CA MET A 357 15.08 -14.85 28.65
C MET A 357 13.85 -14.83 29.57
N LYS A 358 12.94 -15.80 29.42
CA LYS A 358 11.77 -15.96 30.32
C LYS A 358 12.20 -16.11 31.78
N GLN A 359 13.20 -16.97 32.04
CA GLN A 359 13.75 -17.13 33.39
C GLN A 359 14.44 -15.85 33.89
N CYS A 360 15.19 -15.16 33.02
CA CYS A 360 15.80 -13.88 33.41
C CYS A 360 14.76 -12.82 33.78
N LEU A 361 13.66 -12.72 33.02
CA LEU A 361 12.55 -11.83 33.35
C LEU A 361 11.92 -12.19 34.70
N GLU A 362 11.64 -13.46 34.96
CA GLU A 362 11.09 -13.91 36.26
C GLU A 362 11.99 -13.50 37.43
N GLU A 363 13.30 -13.76 37.33
CA GLU A 363 14.25 -13.44 38.40
C GLU A 363 14.43 -11.93 38.61
N VAL A 364 14.60 -11.16 37.52
CA VAL A 364 14.81 -9.71 37.61
C VAL A 364 13.56 -9.01 38.14
N ILE A 365 12.38 -9.38 37.64
CA ILE A 365 11.13 -8.76 38.06
C ILE A 365 10.82 -9.14 39.51
N ALA A 366 10.98 -10.41 39.90
CA ALA A 366 10.78 -10.82 41.29
C ALA A 366 11.68 -10.03 42.24
N LEU A 367 12.93 -9.75 41.85
CA LEU A 367 13.88 -8.96 42.65
C LEU A 367 13.50 -7.47 42.73
N VAL A 368 13.15 -6.84 41.60
CA VAL A 368 12.80 -5.41 41.55
C VAL A 368 11.50 -5.12 42.30
N PHE A 369 10.50 -5.99 42.16
CA PHE A 369 9.17 -5.76 42.73
C PHE A 369 8.98 -6.35 44.15
N PHE A 370 9.97 -7.06 44.71
CA PHE A 370 9.85 -7.76 46.00
C PHE A 370 9.40 -6.86 47.16
N ASP A 371 10.05 -5.70 47.32
CA ASP A 371 9.80 -4.76 48.43
C ASP A 371 8.81 -3.64 48.06
N ARG A 372 8.23 -3.68 46.85
CA ARG A 372 7.30 -2.67 46.37
C ARG A 372 5.90 -2.91 46.93
N THR A 373 5.22 -1.82 47.28
CA THR A 373 3.79 -1.81 47.61
C THR A 373 2.99 -1.49 46.36
N TYR A 374 1.68 -1.77 46.39
CA TYR A 374 0.75 -1.46 45.30
C TYR A 374 0.87 -0.01 44.81
N VAL A 375 0.85 0.93 45.75
CA VAL A 375 0.93 2.37 45.48
C VAL A 375 2.29 2.75 44.92
N ASN A 376 3.39 2.19 45.45
CA ASN A 376 4.73 2.51 44.95
C ASN A 376 4.89 2.09 43.48
N ILE A 377 4.36 0.94 43.08
CA ILE A 377 4.41 0.51 41.66
C ILE A 377 3.65 1.48 40.77
N LEU A 378 2.49 1.97 41.20
CA LEU A 378 1.72 2.94 40.42
C LEU A 378 2.44 4.29 40.29
N LEU A 379 3.12 4.74 41.35
CA LEU A 379 3.74 6.06 41.39
C LEU A 379 5.16 6.10 40.83
N ASP A 380 5.90 4.99 40.92
CA ASP A 380 7.33 4.89 40.59
C ASP A 380 7.57 3.89 39.44
N LEU A 381 6.52 3.57 38.66
CA LEU A 381 6.58 2.62 37.54
C LEU A 381 7.75 2.89 36.60
N LYS A 382 7.99 4.17 36.24
CA LYS A 382 9.08 4.54 35.34
C LYS A 382 10.47 4.22 35.90
N GLU A 383 10.64 4.32 37.22
CA GLU A 383 11.89 3.99 37.89
C GLU A 383 12.07 2.47 37.93
N ASP A 384 11.01 1.73 38.26
CA ASP A 384 11.02 0.25 38.26
C ASP A 384 11.27 -0.30 36.84
N GLU A 385 10.64 0.27 35.81
CA GLU A 385 10.87 -0.06 34.39
C GLU A 385 12.33 0.16 34.00
N ALA A 386 12.92 1.30 34.39
CA ALA A 386 14.32 1.61 34.11
C ALA A 386 15.27 0.61 34.79
N GLU A 387 14.97 0.21 36.02
CA GLU A 387 15.77 -0.78 36.76
C GLU A 387 15.68 -2.18 36.12
N VAL A 388 14.49 -2.64 35.73
CA VAL A 388 14.31 -3.91 35.00
C VAL A 388 15.06 -3.85 33.67
N LYS A 389 14.93 -2.75 32.92
CA LYS A 389 15.62 -2.55 31.64
C LYS A 389 17.13 -2.65 31.80
N HIS A 390 17.70 -1.97 32.80
CA HIS A 390 19.13 -2.02 33.06
C HIS A 390 19.60 -3.45 33.36
N LYS A 391 18.93 -4.14 34.31
CA LYS A 391 19.30 -5.50 34.71
C LYS A 391 19.16 -6.53 33.59
N ILE A 392 18.11 -6.43 32.77
CA ILE A 392 17.93 -7.32 31.61
C ILE A 392 18.99 -7.04 30.54
N ASN A 393 19.30 -5.76 30.28
CA ASN A 393 20.33 -5.40 29.30
C ASN A 393 21.72 -5.90 29.70
N ASP A 394 22.08 -5.80 30.98
CA ASP A 394 23.36 -6.31 31.49
C ASP A 394 23.47 -7.83 31.31
N ARG A 395 22.39 -8.57 31.61
CA ARG A 395 22.34 -10.03 31.42
C ARG A 395 22.40 -10.42 29.94
N ALA A 396 21.67 -9.72 29.07
CA ALA A 396 21.69 -9.97 27.62
C ALA A 396 23.08 -9.70 27.03
N SER A 397 23.72 -8.60 27.45
CA SER A 397 25.06 -8.21 26.99
C SER A 397 26.12 -9.25 27.36
N ALA A 398 25.97 -9.91 28.51
CA ALA A 398 26.86 -10.98 28.96
C ALA A 398 26.85 -12.20 28.02
N ILE A 399 25.74 -12.44 27.31
CA ILE A 399 25.57 -13.56 26.38
C ILE A 399 25.68 -13.15 24.91
N GLY A 400 26.04 -11.89 24.62
CA GLY A 400 26.27 -11.40 23.26
C GLY A 400 25.03 -10.83 22.55
N PHE A 401 23.98 -10.48 23.29
CA PHE A 401 22.79 -9.80 22.76
C PHE A 401 22.67 -8.38 23.30
N SER A 402 22.15 -7.46 22.49
CA SER A 402 21.65 -6.17 22.95
C SER A 402 20.12 -6.15 23.03
N VAL A 403 19.60 -5.34 23.93
CA VAL A 403 18.16 -5.14 24.13
C VAL A 403 17.74 -3.85 23.45
N ASP A 404 17.11 -3.96 22.27
CA ASP A 404 16.63 -2.78 21.54
C ASP A 404 15.47 -2.11 22.28
N HIS A 405 14.55 -2.95 22.77
CA HIS A 405 13.32 -2.50 23.41
C HIS A 405 12.89 -3.49 24.48
N ILE A 406 12.50 -2.95 25.62
CA ILE A 406 11.82 -3.69 26.68
C ILE A 406 10.59 -2.90 27.09
N PHE A 407 9.47 -3.60 27.15
CA PHE A 407 8.21 -3.11 27.66
C PHE A 407 7.91 -3.91 28.92
N VAL A 408 7.67 -3.22 30.03
CA VAL A 408 7.32 -3.81 31.33
C VAL A 408 6.07 -3.08 31.80
N ARG A 409 4.91 -3.72 31.77
CA ARG A 409 3.65 -3.08 32.19
C ARG A 409 2.96 -3.95 33.23
N PRO A 410 2.78 -3.47 34.47
CA PRO A 410 1.97 -4.17 35.44
C PRO A 410 0.49 -4.02 35.05
N ASN A 411 -0.24 -5.13 35.11
CA ASN A 411 -1.67 -5.17 34.82
C ASN A 411 -2.45 -4.70 36.07
N LEU A 412 -2.53 -3.38 36.23
CA LEU A 412 -3.22 -2.70 37.32
C LEU A 412 -4.31 -1.78 36.77
N LYS A 413 -5.51 -1.87 37.35
CA LYS A 413 -6.70 -1.13 36.89
C LYS A 413 -6.53 0.40 36.99
N GLU A 414 -5.75 0.87 37.96
CA GLU A 414 -5.55 2.29 38.23
C GLU A 414 -4.61 2.96 37.22
N LEU A 415 -3.81 2.18 36.47
CA LEU A 415 -3.02 2.73 35.37
C LEU A 415 -3.92 3.20 34.21
N GLU A 416 -5.09 2.59 34.03
CA GLU A 416 -6.10 3.05 33.07
C GLU A 416 -6.58 4.48 33.36
N LEU A 417 -6.44 4.97 34.61
CA LEU A 417 -6.84 6.34 34.96
C LEU A 417 -5.99 7.40 34.24
N THR A 418 -4.75 7.06 33.89
CA THR A 418 -3.84 7.98 33.17
C THR A 418 -4.11 8.03 31.67
N GLU A 419 -4.58 6.92 31.09
CA GLU A 419 -4.90 6.78 29.66
C GLU A 419 -6.26 7.38 29.28
N GLY A 420 -7.07 7.72 30.29
CA GLY A 420 -8.42 8.25 30.13
C GLY A 420 -9.49 7.19 30.40
N PHE A 421 -10.53 7.61 31.09
CA PHE A 421 -11.65 6.76 31.45
C PHE A 421 -12.98 7.45 31.21
N GLN A 422 -14.01 6.64 31.00
CA GLN A 422 -15.38 7.08 30.83
C GLN A 422 -16.25 6.53 31.96
N ILE A 423 -17.09 7.39 32.54
CA ILE A 423 -18.15 7.02 33.47
C ILE A 423 -19.48 7.37 32.80
N LYS A 424 -20.29 6.35 32.55
CA LYS A 424 -21.62 6.49 31.96
C LYS A 424 -22.68 5.94 32.89
N PHE A 425 -23.72 6.71 33.15
CA PHE A 425 -24.87 6.28 33.94
C PHE A 425 -26.12 7.08 33.57
N ASP A 426 -27.27 6.44 33.74
CA ASP A 426 -28.59 7.00 33.47
C ASP A 426 -29.35 7.05 34.80
N GLU A 427 -30.00 8.17 35.09
CA GLU A 427 -30.65 8.36 36.40
C GLU A 427 -31.83 9.32 36.33
N TYR A 428 -32.80 9.12 37.22
CA TYR A 428 -33.96 9.98 37.40
C TYR A 428 -33.67 10.99 38.52
N TYR A 429 -33.87 12.26 38.22
CA TYR A 429 -33.68 13.35 39.16
C TYR A 429 -34.99 14.10 39.32
N HIS A 430 -35.44 14.26 40.56
CA HIS A 430 -36.61 15.07 40.82
C HIS A 430 -36.30 16.55 40.57
N THR A 431 -37.33 17.32 40.26
CA THR A 431 -37.22 18.79 40.18
C THR A 431 -37.64 19.40 41.53
N LYS A 432 -37.79 20.72 41.60
CA LYS A 432 -38.40 21.39 42.76
C LYS A 432 -39.82 20.88 43.07
N ASP A 433 -40.56 20.38 42.07
CA ASP A 433 -41.74 19.54 42.30
C ASP A 433 -41.32 18.07 42.29
N HIS A 434 -41.38 17.41 43.45
CA HIS A 434 -40.99 16.00 43.61
C HIS A 434 -41.80 15.03 42.75
N ARG A 435 -42.98 15.42 42.26
CA ARG A 435 -43.79 14.57 41.38
C ARG A 435 -43.27 14.54 39.95
N VAL A 436 -42.39 15.47 39.58
CA VAL A 436 -41.80 15.55 38.23
C VAL A 436 -40.33 15.21 38.29
N ALA A 437 -39.94 14.18 37.54
CA ALA A 437 -38.56 13.74 37.43
C ALA A 437 -38.05 13.84 35.99
N VAL A 438 -36.83 14.33 35.84
CA VAL A 438 -36.10 14.35 34.58
C VAL A 438 -35.17 13.15 34.54
N SER A 439 -35.20 12.39 33.45
CA SER A 439 -34.25 11.30 33.21
C SER A 439 -33.06 11.85 32.43
N LEU A 440 -31.85 11.70 32.96
CA LEU A 440 -30.62 12.18 32.32
C LEU A 440 -29.61 11.04 32.17
N GLN A 441 -29.09 10.89 30.96
CA GLN A 441 -27.86 10.16 30.70
C GLN A 441 -26.67 11.09 30.90
N THR A 442 -25.79 10.71 31.81
CA THR A 442 -24.55 11.42 32.12
C THR A 442 -23.36 10.61 31.61
N ILE A 443 -22.56 11.24 30.75
CA ILE A 443 -21.30 10.68 30.27
C ILE A 443 -20.19 11.64 30.69
N LEU A 444 -19.30 11.16 31.54
CA LEU A 444 -18.11 11.88 31.97
C LEU A 444 -16.88 11.17 31.39
N GLU A 445 -16.07 11.92 30.66
CA GLU A 445 -14.76 11.50 30.18
C GLU A 445 -13.71 12.35 30.88
N ALA A 446 -12.69 11.71 31.43
CA ALA A 446 -11.61 12.39 32.14
C ALA A 446 -10.37 11.50 32.20
N ASN A 447 -9.22 12.09 32.49
CA ASN A 447 -8.01 11.36 32.84
C ASN A 447 -7.33 11.99 34.07
N VAL A 448 -6.38 11.26 34.67
CA VAL A 448 -5.54 11.77 35.75
C VAL A 448 -4.14 11.92 35.19
N GLU A 449 -3.64 13.14 35.07
CA GLU A 449 -2.28 13.39 34.56
C GLU A 449 -1.20 12.82 35.47
N ASN A 450 -1.41 12.92 36.79
CA ASN A 450 -0.44 12.50 37.78
C ASN A 450 -1.12 11.73 38.92
N LEU A 451 -0.88 10.42 38.98
CA LEU A 451 -1.44 9.55 40.02
C LEU A 451 -1.00 9.96 41.43
N ARG A 452 0.11 10.70 41.57
CA ARG A 452 0.59 11.20 42.88
C ARG A 452 -0.42 12.14 43.54
N ASP A 453 -1.18 12.88 42.74
CA ASP A 453 -2.16 13.87 43.23
C ASP A 453 -3.43 13.18 43.78
N ILE A 454 -3.66 11.92 43.42
CA ILE A 454 -4.78 11.11 43.91
C ILE A 454 -4.33 9.94 44.78
N LYS A 455 -3.15 10.02 45.40
CA LYS A 455 -2.54 8.94 46.18
C LYS A 455 -3.49 8.30 47.20
N ASP A 456 -4.32 9.09 47.87
CA ASP A 456 -5.30 8.62 48.87
C ASP A 456 -6.43 7.78 48.27
N TYR A 457 -6.63 7.84 46.95
CA TYR A 457 -7.62 7.08 46.20
C TYR A 457 -7.06 5.87 45.47
N LEU A 458 -5.73 5.69 45.41
CA LEU A 458 -5.07 4.54 44.75
C LEU A 458 -5.09 3.25 45.58
N ASN A 459 -5.91 3.21 46.64
CA ASN A 459 -6.08 2.01 47.44
C ASN A 459 -6.99 1.03 46.68
N PRO A 460 -6.61 -0.24 46.51
CA PRO A 460 -7.40 -1.23 45.79
C PRO A 460 -8.80 -1.49 46.39
N ASN A 461 -9.05 -1.09 47.64
CA ASN A 461 -10.37 -1.17 48.27
C ASN A 461 -11.27 0.04 48.00
N VAL A 462 -10.77 1.05 47.28
CA VAL A 462 -11.48 2.30 46.98
C VAL A 462 -11.78 2.34 45.48
N ASP A 463 -13.05 2.26 45.12
CA ASP A 463 -13.46 2.49 43.74
C ASP A 463 -13.49 4.01 43.46
N PHE A 464 -12.41 4.49 42.84
CA PHE A 464 -12.25 5.89 42.45
C PHE A 464 -13.33 6.36 41.47
N LYS A 465 -13.70 5.51 40.49
CA LYS A 465 -14.72 5.85 39.48
C LYS A 465 -16.10 5.98 40.14
N GLU A 466 -16.43 5.10 41.08
CA GLU A 466 -17.69 5.21 41.84
C GLU A 466 -17.74 6.43 42.77
N LYS A 467 -16.61 6.86 43.36
CA LYS A 467 -16.55 8.12 44.13
C LYS A 467 -16.82 9.35 43.24
N ILE A 468 -16.26 9.38 42.03
CA ILE A 468 -16.53 10.43 41.06
C ILE A 468 -18.01 10.41 40.68
N LYS A 469 -18.54 9.25 40.28
CA LYS A 469 -19.95 9.07 39.91
C LYS A 469 -20.91 9.59 40.99
N LYS A 470 -20.69 9.22 42.26
CA LYS A 470 -21.48 9.71 43.40
C LYS A 470 -21.42 11.23 43.55
N THR A 471 -20.25 11.83 43.29
CA THR A 471 -20.08 13.29 43.35
C THR A 471 -20.88 13.97 42.24
N VAL A 472 -20.74 13.50 41.00
CA VAL A 472 -21.47 14.04 39.84
C VAL A 472 -22.97 13.94 40.06
N ARG A 473 -23.47 12.76 40.45
CA ARG A 473 -24.88 12.53 40.79
C ARG A 473 -25.39 13.52 41.82
N GLY A 474 -24.67 13.67 42.95
CA GLY A 474 -25.08 14.54 44.04
C GLY A 474 -25.05 16.04 43.70
N GLU A 475 -24.29 16.48 42.70
CA GLU A 475 -24.35 17.86 42.19
C GLU A 475 -25.53 18.05 41.24
N ILE A 476 -25.78 17.10 40.33
CA ILE A 476 -26.91 17.13 39.40
C ILE A 476 -28.23 17.17 40.18
N GLU A 477 -28.41 16.24 41.13
CA GLU A 477 -29.60 16.13 41.96
C GLU A 477 -29.85 17.41 42.76
N ARG A 478 -28.82 17.94 43.42
CA ARG A 478 -28.94 19.16 44.22
C ARG A 478 -29.35 20.36 43.38
N TYR A 479 -28.85 20.48 42.15
CA TYR A 479 -29.26 21.57 41.28
C TYR A 479 -30.68 21.38 40.74
N LEU A 480 -31.03 20.17 40.27
CA LEU A 480 -32.36 19.91 39.73
C LEU A 480 -33.47 20.08 40.78
N HIS A 481 -33.20 19.75 42.05
CA HIS A 481 -34.12 20.02 43.16
C HIS A 481 -34.40 21.51 43.41
N THR A 482 -33.59 22.42 42.85
CA THR A 482 -33.77 23.87 43.02
C THR A 482 -34.51 24.54 41.88
N ILE A 483 -34.69 23.86 40.74
CA ILE A 483 -35.32 24.44 39.55
C ILE A 483 -36.75 23.93 39.37
N ASP A 484 -37.63 24.79 38.88
CA ASP A 484 -38.99 24.41 38.53
C ASP A 484 -39.01 23.47 37.30
N PRO A 485 -39.98 22.53 37.22
CA PRO A 485 -40.04 21.56 36.13
C PRO A 485 -40.04 22.17 34.73
N GLU A 486 -40.72 23.30 34.56
CA GLU A 486 -40.77 24.04 33.29
C GLU A 486 -39.36 24.35 32.79
N ARG A 487 -38.51 24.90 33.65
CA ARG A 487 -37.13 25.23 33.31
C ARG A 487 -36.33 23.98 32.96
N ALA A 488 -36.53 22.90 33.70
CA ALA A 488 -35.82 21.64 33.48
C ALA A 488 -36.09 21.03 32.10
N TYR A 489 -37.33 21.13 31.60
CA TYR A 489 -37.71 20.58 30.29
C TYR A 489 -37.60 21.57 29.13
N MET A 490 -38.09 22.79 29.30
CA MET A 490 -38.17 23.79 28.23
C MET A 490 -36.86 24.51 27.99
N GLN A 491 -35.97 24.58 29.00
CA GLN A 491 -34.74 25.37 28.96
C GLN A 491 -33.48 24.53 29.18
N PHE A 492 -33.54 23.22 28.87
CA PHE A 492 -32.42 22.31 29.12
C PHE A 492 -31.17 22.69 28.33
N PHE A 493 -31.34 22.90 27.02
CA PHE A 493 -30.26 23.25 26.08
C PHE A 493 -30.14 24.74 25.80
N GLN A 494 -31.24 25.50 25.91
CA GLN A 494 -31.30 26.93 25.62
C GLN A 494 -31.93 27.67 26.80
N GLY A 495 -31.22 28.63 27.39
CA GLY A 495 -31.78 29.46 28.44
C GLY A 495 -32.77 30.50 27.90
N ALA A 496 -33.69 30.96 28.75
CA ALA A 496 -34.60 32.05 28.44
C ALA A 496 -34.07 33.39 29.00
N ASN A 497 -34.40 34.51 28.33
CA ASN A 497 -34.21 35.87 28.86
C ASN A 497 -32.78 36.20 29.35
N GLY A 498 -31.76 35.66 28.68
CA GLY A 498 -30.35 35.88 29.04
C GLY A 498 -29.83 35.00 30.18
N GLU A 499 -30.64 34.07 30.70
CA GLU A 499 -30.18 33.06 31.64
C GLU A 499 -29.37 31.95 30.94
N GLN A 500 -28.51 31.28 31.70
CA GLN A 500 -27.80 30.09 31.24
C GLN A 500 -28.76 28.88 31.15
N SER A 501 -28.49 27.98 30.20
CA SER A 501 -29.21 26.71 30.08
C SER A 501 -28.98 25.82 31.31
N VAL A 502 -29.92 24.94 31.59
CA VAL A 502 -29.80 23.98 32.71
C VAL A 502 -28.54 23.12 32.55
N GLU A 503 -28.25 22.68 31.32
CA GLU A 503 -27.04 21.92 30.99
C GLU A 503 -25.76 22.65 31.40
N GLU A 504 -25.64 23.93 31.04
CA GLU A 504 -24.42 24.72 31.28
C GLU A 504 -24.18 24.94 32.77
N VAL A 505 -25.24 25.22 33.55
CA VAL A 505 -25.11 25.39 35.00
C VAL A 505 -24.73 24.06 35.68
N ILE A 506 -25.31 22.94 35.26
CA ILE A 506 -24.89 21.61 35.76
C ILE A 506 -23.42 21.36 35.43
N ARG A 507 -23.01 21.62 34.19
CA ARG A 507 -21.63 21.43 33.73
C ARG A 507 -20.64 22.21 34.61
N GLN A 508 -20.91 23.48 34.88
CA GLN A 508 -20.06 24.32 35.73
C GLN A 508 -20.00 23.81 37.18
N LYS A 509 -21.14 23.44 37.77
CA LYS A 509 -21.20 22.91 39.15
C LYS A 509 -20.47 21.58 39.28
N VAL A 510 -20.68 20.66 38.33
CA VAL A 510 -20.00 19.37 38.30
C VAL A 510 -18.50 19.58 38.14
N GLN A 511 -18.05 20.38 37.17
CA GLN A 511 -16.63 20.67 36.97
C GLN A 511 -15.96 21.24 38.24
N ALA A 512 -16.60 22.18 38.92
CA ALA A 512 -16.11 22.74 40.18
C ALA A 512 -16.00 21.68 41.30
N SER A 513 -16.97 20.77 41.39
CA SER A 513 -16.95 19.69 42.39
C SER A 513 -15.85 18.64 42.12
N LEU A 514 -15.47 18.48 40.85
CA LEU A 514 -14.50 17.48 40.41
C LEU A 514 -13.04 17.94 40.56
N THR A 515 -12.77 19.22 40.83
CA THR A 515 -11.42 19.75 41.04
C THR A 515 -10.66 19.00 42.14
N ARG A 516 -11.36 18.52 43.18
CA ARG A 516 -10.76 17.74 44.29
C ARG A 516 -10.20 16.37 43.89
N PHE A 517 -10.52 15.89 42.68
CA PHE A 517 -10.05 14.62 42.14
C PHE A 517 -8.88 14.79 41.17
N HIS A 518 -8.37 16.02 40.99
CA HIS A 518 -7.22 16.31 40.12
C HIS A 518 -7.37 15.73 38.70
N LEU A 519 -8.59 15.81 38.16
CA LEU A 519 -8.91 15.34 36.81
C LEU A 519 -8.49 16.36 35.76
N SER A 520 -7.97 15.85 34.66
CA SER A 520 -7.67 16.58 33.42
C SER A 520 -8.62 16.16 32.30
N ASN A 521 -8.69 16.99 31.25
CA ASN A 521 -9.52 16.76 30.05
C ASN A 521 -10.98 16.39 30.38
N ILE A 522 -11.56 17.08 31.37
CA ILE A 522 -12.92 16.79 31.85
C ILE A 522 -13.93 17.18 30.77
N TYR A 523 -14.54 16.18 30.16
CA TYR A 523 -15.65 16.35 29.22
C TYR A 523 -16.92 15.74 29.79
N LEU A 524 -17.91 16.59 30.07
CA LEU A 524 -19.23 16.19 30.56
C LEU A 524 -20.25 16.34 29.44
N THR A 525 -20.97 15.26 29.15
CA THR A 525 -22.12 15.27 28.25
C THR A 525 -23.36 14.87 29.03
N LEU A 526 -24.40 15.70 28.96
CA LEU A 526 -25.70 15.45 29.56
C LEU A 526 -26.71 15.29 28.43
N LYS A 527 -27.44 14.17 28.44
CA LYS A 527 -28.49 13.93 27.47
C LYS A 527 -29.80 13.67 28.20
N PRO A 528 -30.84 14.50 28.00
CA PRO A 528 -32.15 14.18 28.49
C PRO A 528 -32.66 12.93 27.79
N LEU A 529 -33.12 11.97 28.59
CA LEU A 529 -33.76 10.75 28.14
C LEU A 529 -35.27 10.95 28.11
N GLU A 530 -35.96 10.05 27.42
CA GLU A 530 -37.40 10.08 27.33
C GLU A 530 -38.03 9.81 28.72
N THR A 531 -38.94 10.69 29.11
CA THR A 531 -39.81 10.60 30.28
C THR A 531 -41.27 10.52 29.80
N GLU A 532 -42.20 10.19 30.69
CA GLU A 532 -43.64 10.16 30.40
C GLU A 532 -44.13 11.47 29.76
N ILE A 533 -43.68 12.63 30.28
CA ILE A 533 -44.04 13.96 29.78
C ILE A 533 -43.54 14.18 28.35
N THR A 534 -42.27 13.88 28.07
CA THR A 534 -41.69 14.05 26.74
C THR A 534 -42.24 13.04 25.73
N SER A 535 -42.57 11.83 26.18
CA SER A 535 -43.18 10.80 25.34
C SER A 535 -44.59 11.21 24.93
N ARG A 536 -45.41 11.64 25.90
CA ARG A 536 -46.75 12.20 25.67
C ARG A 536 -46.70 13.37 24.70
N PHE A 537 -45.81 14.34 24.93
CA PHE A 537 -45.68 15.50 24.05
C PHE A 537 -45.24 15.11 22.62
N THR A 538 -44.25 14.22 22.49
CA THR A 538 -43.79 13.74 21.18
C THR A 538 -44.91 12.99 20.44
N ALA A 539 -45.74 12.23 21.16
CA ALA A 539 -46.89 11.56 20.59
C ALA A 539 -47.97 12.54 20.11
N LEU A 540 -48.26 13.60 20.87
CA LEU A 540 -49.17 14.68 20.45
C LEU A 540 -48.68 15.44 19.20
N GLN A 541 -47.36 15.55 19.01
CA GLN A 541 -46.79 16.18 17.81
C GLN A 541 -46.84 15.30 16.55
N LYS A 542 -47.14 14.00 16.68
CA LYS A 542 -47.12 13.06 15.54
C LYS A 542 -48.38 13.21 14.67
N GLY A 543 -48.15 13.58 13.41
CA GLY A 543 -49.16 13.55 12.37
C GLY A 543 -50.05 14.80 12.30
N PHE A 544 -51.19 14.67 11.63
CA PHE A 544 -52.21 15.71 11.54
C PHE A 544 -53.52 15.15 12.10
N HIS A 545 -54.17 15.94 12.94
CA HIS A 545 -55.48 15.58 13.49
C HIS A 545 -56.55 16.30 12.67
N SER A 546 -57.61 15.58 12.30
CA SER A 546 -58.67 16.10 11.44
C SER A 546 -60.03 16.00 12.12
N PHE A 547 -60.86 17.02 11.97
CA PHE A 547 -62.22 17.01 12.48
C PHE A 547 -63.14 17.82 11.56
N TYR A 548 -64.45 17.65 11.77
CA TYR A 548 -65.48 18.39 11.06
C TYR A 548 -66.21 19.33 12.03
N VAL A 549 -66.52 20.53 11.55
CA VAL A 549 -67.39 21.49 12.23
C VAL A 549 -68.62 21.68 11.36
N GLU A 550 -69.80 21.40 11.89
CA GLU A 550 -71.08 21.53 11.19
C GLU A 550 -72.03 22.39 12.02
N PHE A 551 -72.62 23.41 11.39
CA PHE A 551 -73.47 24.37 12.09
C PHE A 551 -74.49 25.06 11.17
N LEU A 552 -75.46 25.73 11.78
CA LEU A 552 -76.48 26.55 11.11
C LEU A 552 -76.20 28.03 11.40
N PRO A 553 -75.97 28.88 10.39
CA PRO A 553 -75.73 30.31 10.62
C PRO A 553 -76.94 31.00 11.29
N ILE A 554 -76.73 31.61 12.45
CA ILE A 554 -77.81 32.18 13.27
C ILE A 554 -78.41 33.44 12.62
N ARG A 555 -77.59 34.22 11.90
CA ARG A 555 -77.99 35.51 11.31
C ARG A 555 -78.90 35.40 10.09
N ASP A 556 -79.21 34.19 9.65
CA ASP A 556 -80.09 33.90 8.52
C ASP A 556 -81.43 33.27 9.00
N GLU A 557 -81.84 33.54 10.25
CA GLU A 557 -83.10 33.06 10.86
C GLU A 557 -83.31 31.53 10.84
N GLY A 558 -82.25 30.76 10.59
CA GLY A 558 -82.32 29.29 10.52
C GLY A 558 -82.91 28.74 9.21
N GLU A 559 -83.16 29.58 8.22
CA GLU A 559 -83.72 29.17 6.91
C GLU A 559 -82.64 28.70 5.91
N GLY A 560 -81.37 28.61 6.33
CA GLY A 560 -80.23 28.22 5.50
C GLY A 560 -79.75 26.79 5.71
N ASP A 561 -79.10 26.24 4.68
CA ASP A 561 -78.46 24.92 4.76
C ASP A 561 -77.28 24.88 5.73
N LYS A 562 -77.08 23.70 6.33
CA LYS A 562 -75.94 23.44 7.22
C LYS A 562 -74.62 23.66 6.50
N VAL A 563 -73.75 24.47 7.09
CA VAL A 563 -72.39 24.69 6.59
C VAL A 563 -71.45 23.73 7.29
N ARG A 564 -70.61 23.05 6.52
CA ARG A 564 -69.62 22.11 7.04
C ARG A 564 -68.19 22.53 6.68
N PHE A 565 -67.32 22.50 7.68
CA PHE A 565 -65.89 22.71 7.56
C PHE A 565 -65.12 21.45 7.89
N LYS A 566 -64.16 21.10 7.03
CA LYS A 566 -63.13 20.11 7.33
C LYS A 566 -61.88 20.84 7.80
N THR A 567 -61.51 20.61 9.06
CA THR A 567 -60.36 21.23 9.71
C THR A 567 -59.28 20.19 9.96
N LYS A 568 -58.02 20.58 9.77
CA LYS A 568 -56.83 19.82 10.13
C LYS A 568 -55.91 20.68 10.97
N PHE A 569 -55.41 20.14 12.08
CA PHE A 569 -54.43 20.82 12.93
C PHE A 569 -53.25 19.92 13.27
N LYS A 570 -52.18 20.53 13.77
CA LYS A 570 -51.00 19.87 14.31
C LYS A 570 -50.55 20.57 15.59
N VAL A 571 -50.04 19.80 16.56
CA VAL A 571 -49.41 20.33 17.76
C VAL A 571 -47.96 20.73 17.42
N LEU A 572 -47.60 21.98 17.72
CA LEU A 572 -46.28 22.53 17.48
C LEU A 572 -45.40 22.50 18.73
N GLY A 573 -45.96 22.87 19.87
CA GLY A 573 -45.18 23.23 21.06
C GLY A 573 -46.01 23.23 22.33
N ILE A 574 -45.33 23.35 23.47
CA ILE A 574 -45.94 23.80 24.72
C ILE A 574 -45.71 25.30 24.78
N HIS A 575 -46.75 26.08 25.05
CA HIS A 575 -46.60 27.53 25.20
C HIS A 575 -45.77 27.83 26.45
N PRO A 576 -44.91 28.87 26.47
CA PRO A 576 -44.12 29.23 27.66
C PRO A 576 -44.98 29.32 28.93
N ASP A 577 -46.06 30.08 28.90
CA ASP A 577 -46.99 30.19 30.04
C ASP A 577 -47.96 29.00 30.19
N GLY A 578 -47.89 28.01 29.30
CA GLY A 578 -48.81 26.87 29.22
C GLY A 578 -48.30 25.60 29.90
N TRP A 579 -47.04 25.59 30.37
CA TRP A 579 -46.42 24.37 30.90
C TRP A 579 -47.21 23.73 32.04
N HIS A 580 -47.63 24.53 33.03
CA HIS A 580 -48.39 24.03 34.17
C HIS A 580 -49.74 23.43 33.76
N THR A 581 -50.41 24.03 32.79
CA THR A 581 -51.68 23.53 32.24
C THR A 581 -51.48 22.21 31.51
N PHE A 582 -50.45 22.13 30.65
CA PHE A 582 -50.10 20.90 29.96
C PHE A 582 -49.76 19.77 30.94
N GLN A 583 -48.95 20.07 31.96
CA GLN A 583 -48.61 19.10 33.00
C GLN A 583 -49.86 18.60 33.75
N ALA A 584 -50.75 19.52 34.14
CA ALA A 584 -51.93 19.22 34.95
C ALA A 584 -52.98 18.36 34.21
N ASN A 585 -53.11 18.52 32.88
CA ASN A 585 -54.09 17.76 32.11
C ASN A 585 -53.83 16.25 32.16
N GLY A 586 -52.57 15.82 32.14
CA GLY A 586 -52.22 14.44 32.53
C GLY A 586 -52.79 13.30 31.67
N HIS A 587 -53.60 13.58 30.64
CA HIS A 587 -54.41 12.60 29.90
C HIS A 587 -53.57 11.66 29.04
N GLU A 588 -54.16 10.50 28.71
CA GLU A 588 -53.64 9.66 27.64
C GLU A 588 -53.76 10.39 26.30
N VAL A 589 -52.82 10.13 25.38
CA VAL A 589 -52.65 10.91 24.13
C VAL A 589 -53.93 10.94 23.30
N GLU A 590 -54.64 9.81 23.20
CA GLU A 590 -55.89 9.70 22.43
C GLU A 590 -57.03 10.49 23.06
N GLU A 591 -57.14 10.46 24.38
CA GLU A 591 -58.13 11.24 25.13
C GLU A 591 -57.84 12.74 25.00
N GLU A 592 -56.57 13.15 25.14
CA GLU A 592 -56.18 14.56 25.01
C GLU A 592 -56.45 15.10 23.60
N ILE A 593 -56.18 14.31 22.56
CA ILE A 593 -56.56 14.66 21.18
C ILE A 593 -58.08 14.74 21.03
N GLY A 594 -58.83 13.82 21.64
CA GLY A 594 -60.29 13.85 21.68
C GLY A 594 -60.83 15.14 22.28
N TYR A 595 -60.35 15.50 23.48
CA TYR A 595 -60.72 16.74 24.16
C TYR A 595 -60.32 17.99 23.38
N LEU A 596 -59.13 18.01 22.76
CA LEU A 596 -58.70 19.10 21.88
C LEU A 596 -59.64 19.25 20.67
N VAL A 597 -60.02 18.13 20.05
CA VAL A 597 -60.93 18.12 18.89
C VAL A 597 -62.31 18.61 19.27
N ASP A 598 -62.87 18.13 20.38
CA ASP A 598 -64.20 18.53 20.83
C ASP A 598 -64.22 20.00 21.24
N PHE A 599 -63.22 20.46 21.99
CA PHE A 599 -63.06 21.88 22.34
C PHE A 599 -62.96 22.78 21.10
N LEU A 600 -62.08 22.44 20.15
CA LEU A 600 -61.95 23.21 18.91
C LEU A 600 -63.22 23.17 18.06
N ARG A 601 -63.91 22.02 18.01
CA ARG A 601 -65.17 21.89 17.28
C ARG A 601 -66.23 22.82 17.85
N ASP A 602 -66.39 22.83 19.17
CA ASP A 602 -67.42 23.60 19.85
C ASP A 602 -67.11 25.11 19.82
N ASP A 603 -65.87 25.53 20.11
CA ASP A 603 -65.48 26.95 20.06
C ASP A 603 -65.53 27.51 18.63
N LEU A 604 -65.06 26.75 17.64
CA LEU A 604 -65.21 27.16 16.22
C LEU A 604 -66.67 27.21 15.81
N LYS A 605 -67.49 26.24 16.22
CA LYS A 605 -68.92 26.23 15.93
C LYS A 605 -69.60 27.48 16.48
N GLU A 606 -69.45 27.76 17.77
CA GLU A 606 -70.05 28.91 18.44
C GLU A 606 -69.66 30.22 17.75
N ARG A 607 -68.37 30.39 17.41
CA ARG A 607 -67.90 31.61 16.75
C ARG A 607 -68.38 31.72 15.31
N LEU A 608 -68.32 30.64 14.53
CA LEU A 608 -68.71 30.65 13.12
C LEU A 608 -70.24 30.79 12.94
N GLU A 609 -71.05 30.30 13.89
CA GLU A 609 -72.51 30.49 13.90
C GLU A 609 -72.93 31.97 13.94
N THR A 610 -72.09 32.83 14.52
CA THR A 610 -72.35 34.29 14.59
C THR A 610 -72.00 35.04 13.31
N ILE A 611 -71.34 34.40 12.35
CA ILE A 611 -70.94 34.98 11.07
C ILE A 611 -72.11 34.85 10.08
N SER A 612 -72.34 35.88 9.25
CA SER A 612 -73.38 35.81 8.22
C SER A 612 -73.01 34.80 7.13
N ASN A 613 -74.02 34.14 6.56
CA ASN A 613 -73.82 33.14 5.51
C ASN A 613 -73.15 33.70 4.26
N PHE A 614 -73.35 35.00 3.96
CA PHE A 614 -72.65 35.68 2.86
C PHE A 614 -71.12 35.61 3.01
N VAL A 615 -70.61 35.80 4.22
CA VAL A 615 -69.16 35.71 4.54
C VAL A 615 -68.69 34.26 4.52
N LEU A 616 -69.53 33.34 5.00
CA LEU A 616 -69.24 31.89 5.05
C LEU A 616 -69.14 31.24 3.67
N ARG A 617 -69.71 31.83 2.61
CA ARG A 617 -69.64 31.30 1.24
C ARG A 617 -68.29 31.54 0.53
N TYR A 618 -67.37 32.31 1.11
CA TYR A 618 -66.05 32.63 0.53
C TYR A 618 -66.06 33.23 -0.88
N ASN A 619 -67.15 33.89 -1.29
CA ASN A 619 -67.23 34.52 -2.60
C ASN A 619 -66.25 35.69 -2.75
N GLU A 620 -65.75 36.24 -1.63
CA GLU A 620 -64.80 37.35 -1.58
C GLU A 620 -63.62 37.04 -0.63
N TYR A 621 -62.43 37.52 -0.98
CA TYR A 621 -61.21 37.35 -0.17
C TYR A 621 -61.35 37.87 1.28
N LYS A 622 -62.19 38.89 1.47
CA LYS A 622 -62.48 39.48 2.79
C LYS A 622 -63.12 38.47 3.74
N GLY A 623 -64.02 37.62 3.23
CA GLY A 623 -64.66 36.59 4.07
C GLY A 623 -63.71 35.48 4.49
N LEU A 624 -62.73 35.16 3.65
CA LEU A 624 -61.64 34.23 4.02
C LEU A 624 -60.79 34.77 5.18
N GLN A 625 -60.49 36.07 5.20
CA GLN A 625 -59.70 36.69 6.26
C GLN A 625 -60.45 36.72 7.60
N GLU A 626 -61.74 36.99 7.57
CA GLU A 626 -62.59 37.00 8.77
C GLU A 626 -62.66 35.61 9.41
N ILE A 627 -62.79 34.56 8.60
CA ILE A 627 -62.83 33.19 9.10
C ILE A 627 -61.46 32.72 9.59
N LYS A 628 -60.37 33.13 8.95
CA LYS A 628 -59.00 32.90 9.47
C LYS A 628 -58.78 33.57 10.82
N LYS A 629 -59.28 34.79 11.01
CA LYS A 629 -59.18 35.50 12.29
C LYS A 629 -59.94 34.76 13.40
N VAL A 630 -61.14 34.26 13.10
CA VAL A 630 -61.92 33.44 14.04
C VAL A 630 -61.18 32.16 14.40
N ALA A 631 -60.64 31.45 13.41
CA ALA A 631 -59.83 30.27 13.65
C ALA A 631 -58.61 30.58 14.53
N GLN A 632 -57.94 31.72 14.32
CA GLN A 632 -56.80 32.15 15.13
C GLN A 632 -57.17 32.46 16.58
N MET A 633 -58.37 33.00 16.84
CA MET A 633 -58.85 33.22 18.21
C MET A 633 -59.05 31.89 18.94
N SER A 634 -59.60 30.87 18.28
CA SER A 634 -59.72 29.52 18.84
C SER A 634 -58.37 28.91 19.21
N LEU A 635 -57.30 29.19 18.44
CA LEU A 635 -55.94 28.73 18.76
C LEU A 635 -55.37 29.38 20.03
N GLN A 636 -55.70 30.64 20.31
CA GLN A 636 -55.28 31.32 21.55
C GLN A 636 -55.96 30.70 22.77
N GLU A 637 -57.20 30.25 22.63
CA GLU A 637 -57.94 29.58 23.69
C GLU A 637 -57.40 28.17 23.99
N VAL A 638 -56.88 27.46 22.98
CA VAL A 638 -56.19 26.18 23.19
C VAL A 638 -54.93 26.34 24.07
N VAL A 639 -54.18 27.43 23.91
CA VAL A 639 -53.06 27.74 24.81
C VAL A 639 -53.54 27.86 26.25
N ARG A 640 -54.67 28.54 26.49
CA ARG A 640 -55.22 28.75 27.84
C ARG A 640 -55.71 27.45 28.48
N VAL A 641 -56.40 26.60 27.72
CA VAL A 641 -57.07 25.39 28.25
C VAL A 641 -56.15 24.17 28.28
N PHE A 642 -55.25 24.05 27.30
CA PHE A 642 -54.38 22.87 27.16
C PHE A 642 -52.90 23.17 27.36
N GLY A 643 -52.49 24.45 27.38
CA GLY A 643 -51.07 24.82 27.44
C GLY A 643 -50.31 24.56 26.14
N LEU A 644 -51.00 24.12 25.09
CA LEU A 644 -50.42 23.69 23.82
C LEU A 644 -50.50 24.79 22.77
N VAL A 645 -49.44 24.89 21.97
CA VAL A 645 -49.42 25.69 20.73
C VAL A 645 -49.76 24.76 19.58
N ILE A 646 -50.85 25.05 18.88
CA ILE A 646 -51.30 24.28 17.73
C ILE A 646 -51.41 25.17 16.49
N GLU A 647 -51.33 24.57 15.32
CA GLU A 647 -51.49 25.23 14.02
C GLU A 647 -52.61 24.55 13.23
N ILE A 648 -53.53 25.35 12.67
CA ILE A 648 -54.51 24.86 11.69
C ILE A 648 -53.85 24.83 10.31
N VAL A 649 -53.55 23.63 9.84
CA VAL A 649 -52.87 23.38 8.56
C VAL A 649 -53.87 23.31 7.40
N GLY A 650 -55.13 22.95 7.70
CA GLY A 650 -56.19 22.87 6.69
C GLY A 650 -57.51 23.38 7.25
N PHE A 651 -58.17 24.26 6.52
CA PHE A 651 -59.49 24.77 6.87
C PHE A 651 -60.30 24.93 5.59
N ARG A 652 -61.17 23.97 5.29
CA ARG A 652 -61.88 23.89 4.01
C ARG A 652 -63.38 23.78 4.22
N ARG A 653 -64.15 24.63 3.53
CA ARG A 653 -65.61 24.50 3.43
C ARG A 653 -66.01 23.43 2.44
N GLU A 654 -66.98 22.61 2.82
CA GLU A 654 -67.70 21.73 1.92
C GLU A 654 -68.92 22.45 1.34
N THR A 655 -69.28 22.15 0.10
CA THR A 655 -70.46 22.71 -0.56
C THR A 655 -71.72 22.30 0.19
N THR A 656 -72.65 23.23 0.36
CA THR A 656 -73.96 22.94 0.97
C THR A 656 -74.87 22.18 0.00
N THR A 657 -75.91 21.53 0.51
CA THR A 657 -76.89 20.78 -0.31
C THR A 657 -77.63 21.69 -1.29
N ALA A 658 -77.98 22.91 -0.91
CA ALA A 658 -78.66 23.91 -1.73
C ALA A 658 -77.72 24.49 -2.78
N GLU A 659 -76.43 24.62 -2.50
CA GLU A 659 -75.43 24.97 -3.51
C GLU A 659 -75.23 23.83 -4.50
N GLN A 660 -75.19 22.58 -4.04
CA GLN A 660 -75.15 21.40 -4.91
C GLN A 660 -76.38 21.32 -5.80
N GLN A 661 -77.58 21.49 -5.21
CA GLN A 661 -78.84 21.53 -5.94
C GLN A 661 -78.92 22.74 -6.87
N ALA A 662 -78.43 23.92 -6.49
CA ALA A 662 -78.39 25.08 -7.38
C ALA A 662 -77.44 24.86 -8.57
N ILE A 663 -76.30 24.20 -8.34
CA ILE A 663 -75.39 23.77 -9.42
C ILE A 663 -76.13 22.79 -10.34
N GLU A 664 -76.78 21.76 -9.81
CA GLU A 664 -77.57 20.77 -10.56
C GLU A 664 -78.77 21.40 -11.29
N THR A 665 -79.49 22.33 -10.66
CA THR A 665 -80.65 23.03 -11.24
C THR A 665 -80.23 24.01 -12.32
N THR A 666 -79.03 24.59 -12.21
CA THR A 666 -78.47 25.44 -13.28
C THR A 666 -78.08 24.59 -14.48
N GLU A 667 -77.50 23.41 -14.24
CA GLU A 667 -77.24 22.41 -15.28
C GLU A 667 -78.56 21.94 -15.95
N ASP A 668 -79.61 21.67 -15.16
CA ASP A 668 -80.95 21.30 -15.65
C ASP A 668 -81.66 22.46 -16.38
N TYR A 669 -81.53 23.71 -15.91
CA TYR A 669 -82.08 24.89 -16.57
C TYR A 669 -81.45 25.12 -17.94
N HIS A 670 -80.14 24.89 -18.08
CA HIS A 670 -79.47 24.90 -19.38
C HIS A 670 -79.97 23.77 -20.30
N LEU A 671 -80.30 22.59 -19.73
CA LEU A 671 -80.93 21.50 -20.47
C LEU A 671 -82.34 21.87 -20.96
N VAL A 672 -83.17 22.44 -20.09
CA VAL A 672 -84.56 22.85 -20.35
C VAL A 672 -84.64 24.05 -21.31
N GLN A 673 -83.75 25.03 -21.21
CA GLN A 673 -83.63 26.10 -22.22
C GLN A 673 -83.31 25.53 -23.62
N GLY A 674 -82.49 24.48 -23.66
CA GLY A 674 -82.23 23.72 -24.89
C GLY A 674 -83.48 23.02 -25.46
N GLU A 675 -84.40 22.55 -24.61
CA GLU A 675 -85.67 21.93 -25.03
C GLU A 675 -86.76 22.95 -25.40
N ILE A 676 -86.88 24.05 -24.66
CA ILE A 676 -87.82 25.15 -24.96
C ILE A 676 -87.48 25.79 -26.31
N ALA A 677 -86.19 25.93 -26.65
CA ALA A 677 -85.77 26.40 -27.97
C ALA A 677 -86.23 25.46 -29.09
N ARG A 678 -86.23 24.14 -28.86
CA ARG A 678 -86.73 23.14 -29.83
C ARG A 678 -88.25 23.15 -29.95
N GLU A 679 -88.98 23.31 -28.85
CA GLU A 679 -90.45 23.40 -28.85
C GLU A 679 -90.96 24.72 -29.44
N ARG A 680 -90.28 25.86 -29.24
CA ARG A 680 -90.59 27.13 -29.93
C ARG A 680 -90.49 26.99 -31.44
N GLN A 681 -89.40 26.37 -31.92
CA GLN A 681 -89.21 26.11 -33.35
C GLN A 681 -90.32 25.22 -33.94
N LYS A 682 -90.86 24.31 -33.14
CA LYS A 682 -91.97 23.41 -33.50
C LYS A 682 -93.33 24.13 -33.46
N LYS A 683 -93.53 25.05 -32.52
CA LYS A 683 -94.71 25.92 -32.43
C LYS A 683 -94.77 26.93 -33.56
N ASP A 684 -93.65 27.54 -33.93
CA ASP A 684 -93.59 28.52 -35.04
C ASP A 684 -93.96 27.84 -36.39
N LEU A 685 -93.53 26.59 -36.59
CA LEU A 685 -93.95 25.77 -37.72
C LEU A 685 -95.46 25.44 -37.70
N LEU A 686 -96.03 25.27 -36.50
CA LEU A 686 -97.45 24.95 -36.34
C LEU A 686 -98.35 26.18 -36.54
N ILE A 687 -97.89 27.36 -36.09
CA ILE A 687 -98.57 28.65 -36.30
C ILE A 687 -98.56 29.03 -37.77
N ALA A 688 -97.45 28.83 -38.49
CA ALA A 688 -97.38 29.05 -39.94
C ALA A 688 -98.40 28.17 -40.69
N ASN A 689 -98.51 26.89 -40.33
CA ASN A 689 -99.49 25.98 -40.91
C ASN A 689 -100.94 26.36 -40.58
N ASN A 690 -101.22 26.76 -39.33
CA ASN A 690 -102.59 27.17 -38.94
C ASN A 690 -103.02 28.45 -39.63
N HIS A 691 -102.12 29.42 -39.83
CA HIS A 691 -102.41 30.64 -40.57
C HIS A 691 -102.77 30.35 -42.04
N GLU A 692 -102.05 29.43 -42.70
CA GLU A 692 -102.40 28.98 -44.06
C GLU A 692 -103.78 28.30 -44.10
N LEU A 693 -104.11 27.51 -43.08
CA LEU A 693 -105.40 26.82 -42.94
C LEU A 693 -106.58 27.78 -42.72
N GLU A 694 -106.42 28.78 -41.85
CA GLU A 694 -107.42 29.83 -41.66
C GLU A 694 -107.63 30.68 -42.93
N THR A 695 -106.55 30.94 -43.67
CA THR A 695 -106.64 31.68 -44.94
C THR A 695 -107.43 30.86 -45.97
N TYR A 696 -107.20 29.54 -46.01
CA TYR A 696 -107.94 28.61 -46.85
C TYR A 696 -109.44 28.54 -46.48
N GLU A 697 -109.76 28.44 -45.18
CA GLU A 697 -111.16 28.43 -44.71
C GLU A 697 -111.91 29.74 -44.99
N LYS A 698 -111.25 30.89 -44.85
CA LYS A 698 -111.84 32.20 -45.21
C LYS A 698 -112.14 32.28 -46.69
N LEU A 699 -111.23 31.80 -47.54
CA LEU A 699 -111.44 31.75 -49.00
C LEU A 699 -112.57 30.78 -49.37
N LEU A 700 -112.71 29.65 -48.67
CA LEU A 700 -113.85 28.74 -48.85
C LEU A 700 -115.18 29.39 -48.49
N LYS A 701 -115.28 30.03 -47.32
CA LYS A 701 -116.50 30.75 -46.92
C LYS A 701 -116.82 31.92 -47.85
N GLN A 702 -115.80 32.61 -48.36
CA GLN A 702 -115.99 33.68 -49.35
C GLN A 702 -116.52 33.12 -50.66
N LYS A 703 -115.98 31.98 -51.13
CA LYS A 703 -116.50 31.26 -52.29
C LYS A 703 -117.96 30.83 -52.09
N GLU A 704 -118.30 30.28 -50.92
CA GLU A 704 -119.66 29.86 -50.58
C GLU A 704 -120.64 31.05 -50.60
N ARG A 705 -120.27 32.18 -49.99
CA ARG A 705 -121.11 33.40 -50.03
C ARG A 705 -121.33 33.94 -51.43
N LEU A 706 -120.28 33.96 -52.26
CA LEU A 706 -120.40 34.41 -53.64
C LEU A 706 -121.35 33.50 -54.43
N ILE A 707 -121.31 32.19 -54.18
CA ILE A 707 -122.25 31.23 -54.78
C ILE A 707 -123.69 31.44 -54.27
N GLU A 708 -123.89 31.68 -52.97
CA GLU A 708 -125.22 31.95 -52.38
C GLU A 708 -125.85 33.26 -52.86
N GLN A 709 -125.04 34.22 -53.33
CA GLN A 709 -125.49 35.50 -53.89
C GLN A 709 -125.82 35.43 -55.40
N ASP A 710 -125.92 34.22 -55.95
CA ASP A 710 -126.24 33.93 -57.36
C ASP A 710 -125.23 34.53 -58.37
N TYR A 711 -123.98 34.75 -57.93
CA TYR A 711 -122.88 35.09 -58.82
C TYR A 711 -122.63 33.91 -59.77
N GLN A 712 -122.71 34.17 -61.07
CA GLN A 712 -122.46 33.18 -62.12
C GLN A 712 -120.98 32.76 -62.13
N GLU A 713 -120.67 31.56 -62.62
CA GLU A 713 -119.31 31.00 -62.59
C GLU A 713 -118.23 31.85 -63.29
N ASP A 714 -118.64 32.76 -64.17
CA ASP A 714 -117.74 33.64 -64.92
C ASP A 714 -117.43 34.97 -64.25
N ASP A 715 -117.98 35.23 -63.06
CA ASP A 715 -117.70 36.45 -62.33
C ASP A 715 -116.25 36.49 -61.82
N ASP A 716 -115.60 37.65 -61.99
CA ASP A 716 -114.17 37.83 -61.78
C ASP A 716 -113.77 37.56 -60.31
N GLU A 717 -114.66 37.87 -59.36
CA GLU A 717 -114.40 37.64 -57.94
C GLU A 717 -114.33 36.13 -57.59
N LEU A 718 -115.18 35.29 -58.19
CA LEU A 718 -115.20 33.85 -57.92
C LEU A 718 -113.95 33.15 -58.51
N LYS A 719 -113.46 33.61 -59.67
CA LYS A 719 -112.22 33.11 -60.30
C LYS A 719 -111.00 33.41 -59.44
N VAL A 720 -110.89 34.61 -58.87
CA VAL A 720 -109.76 35.01 -58.00
C VAL A 720 -109.70 34.14 -56.74
N VAL A 721 -110.85 33.87 -56.11
CA VAL A 721 -110.91 33.03 -54.91
C VAL A 721 -110.54 31.57 -55.23
N ARG A 722 -111.01 30.99 -56.35
CA ARG A 722 -110.63 29.62 -56.76
C ARG A 722 -109.13 29.49 -57.07
N ALA A 723 -108.54 30.46 -57.77
CA ALA A 723 -107.10 30.44 -58.09
C ALA A 723 -106.21 30.45 -56.84
N ARG A 724 -106.57 31.23 -55.81
CA ARG A 724 -105.84 31.26 -54.53
C ARG A 724 -105.95 29.96 -53.73
N LEU A 725 -107.11 29.29 -53.75
CA LEU A 725 -107.27 27.99 -53.09
C LEU A 725 -106.34 26.92 -53.71
N GLN A 726 -106.19 26.92 -55.04
CA GLN A 726 -105.28 25.99 -55.74
C GLN A 726 -103.79 26.19 -55.41
N GLU A 727 -103.36 27.44 -55.19
CA GLU A 727 -101.96 27.75 -54.85
C GLU A 727 -101.57 27.19 -53.47
N ILE A 728 -102.48 27.25 -52.49
CA ILE A 728 -102.26 26.74 -51.13
C ILE A 728 -102.16 25.20 -51.14
N GLU A 729 -102.97 24.51 -51.95
CA GLU A 729 -102.93 23.04 -52.07
C GLU A 729 -101.60 22.55 -52.67
N GLN A 730 -101.04 23.24 -53.67
CA GLN A 730 -99.76 22.86 -54.27
C GLN A 730 -98.58 23.01 -53.29
N LYS A 731 -98.54 24.07 -52.46
CA LYS A 731 -97.45 24.30 -51.48
C LYS A 731 -97.39 23.22 -50.39
N SER A 732 -98.55 22.70 -49.99
CA SER A 732 -98.68 21.68 -48.95
C SER A 732 -98.05 20.33 -49.34
N SER A 733 -98.11 19.97 -50.61
CA SER A 733 -97.59 18.69 -51.13
C SER A 733 -96.05 18.56 -51.13
N LEU A 734 -95.31 19.67 -51.26
CA LEU A 734 -93.84 19.68 -51.37
C LEU A 734 -93.12 19.44 -50.02
N HIS A 735 -93.80 19.67 -48.89
CA HIS A 735 -93.19 19.65 -47.56
C HIS A 735 -92.95 18.22 -47.01
N LEU A 736 -93.75 17.24 -47.46
CA LEU A 736 -93.68 15.84 -47.00
C LEU A 736 -92.43 15.08 -47.51
N MET A 737 -91.83 15.50 -48.63
CA MET A 737 -90.69 14.77 -49.24
C MET A 737 -89.32 15.00 -48.57
N LYS A 738 -89.11 16.08 -47.79
CA LYS A 738 -87.78 16.44 -47.24
C LYS A 738 -87.41 15.75 -45.91
N LYS A 739 -88.36 15.15 -45.18
CA LYS A 739 -88.13 14.55 -43.84
C LYS A 739 -87.33 13.23 -43.85
N ARG A 740 -87.26 12.50 -44.97
CA ARG A 740 -86.67 11.15 -45.04
C ARG A 740 -85.13 11.07 -45.06
N LYS A 741 -84.38 12.17 -45.31
CA LYS A 741 -82.92 12.10 -45.54
C LYS A 741 -82.01 12.31 -44.31
N LYS A 742 -82.52 12.73 -43.14
CA LYS A 742 -81.67 13.16 -41.99
C LYS A 742 -81.36 12.11 -40.91
N SER A 743 -81.97 10.92 -40.90
CA SER A 743 -81.80 9.94 -39.79
C SER A 743 -80.55 9.05 -39.85
N SER A 744 -79.71 9.12 -40.89
CA SER A 744 -78.63 8.16 -41.11
C SER A 744 -77.26 8.49 -40.49
N LYS A 745 -77.01 9.70 -39.95
CA LYS A 745 -75.67 10.14 -39.52
C LYS A 745 -75.29 9.94 -38.04
N THR A 746 -76.23 9.63 -37.13
CA THR A 746 -75.99 9.75 -35.66
C THR A 746 -75.36 8.52 -34.98
N LYS A 747 -75.25 7.35 -35.64
CA LYS A 747 -74.80 6.09 -35.00
C LYS A 747 -73.28 5.92 -34.76
N LYS A 748 -72.40 6.83 -35.23
CA LYS A 748 -70.93 6.59 -35.25
C LYS A 748 -70.13 7.04 -34.00
N ASN A 749 -70.68 7.84 -33.07
CA ASN A 749 -69.87 8.50 -32.02
C ASN A 749 -69.85 7.84 -30.62
N ALA A 750 -70.61 6.77 -30.37
CA ALA A 750 -70.78 6.23 -29.00
C ALA A 750 -69.65 5.28 -28.51
N ALA A 751 -68.68 4.89 -29.35
CA ALA A 751 -67.77 3.76 -29.06
C ALA A 751 -66.46 4.11 -28.29
N ARG A 752 -66.15 5.38 -27.99
CA ARG A 752 -64.78 5.79 -27.56
C ARG A 752 -64.53 6.01 -26.06
N LYS A 753 -65.50 5.75 -25.16
CA LYS A 753 -65.46 6.26 -23.75
C LYS A 753 -65.26 5.23 -22.62
N LYS A 754 -64.78 3.99 -22.87
CA LYS A 754 -64.77 2.89 -21.87
C LYS A 754 -63.40 2.36 -21.36
N PHE A 755 -62.28 3.07 -21.51
CA PHE A 755 -60.97 2.62 -20.98
C PHE A 755 -60.37 3.67 -20.02
N ASN A 756 -60.39 3.39 -18.71
CA ASN A 756 -59.48 3.86 -17.63
C ASN A 756 -60.19 4.08 -16.27
N ILE A 757 -60.41 3.03 -15.46
CA ILE A 757 -60.37 3.04 -13.97
C ILE A 757 -60.11 1.60 -13.48
N THR A 758 -58.94 1.30 -12.89
CA THR A 758 -58.71 0.19 -11.91
C THR A 758 -57.29 0.30 -11.33
N ASN A 759 -57.18 0.45 -10.00
CA ASN A 759 -56.14 -0.15 -9.12
C ASN A 759 -56.30 0.33 -7.66
N GLU A 760 -56.72 -0.57 -6.77
CA GLU A 760 -56.55 -0.49 -5.30
C GLU A 760 -56.02 -1.86 -4.82
N PHE A 761 -55.07 -1.84 -3.87
CA PHE A 761 -54.34 -3.00 -3.32
C PHE A 761 -54.75 -3.27 -1.86
N ASN A 762 -54.82 -4.57 -1.52
CA ASN A 762 -55.07 -5.18 -0.19
C ASN A 762 -53.93 -5.02 0.83
N VAL A 763 -54.25 -4.94 2.13
CA VAL A 763 -53.50 -5.56 3.25
C VAL A 763 -54.46 -5.97 4.39
N LEU A 764 -54.27 -7.17 4.96
CA LEU A 764 -55.00 -7.84 6.06
C LEU A 764 -54.39 -7.59 7.46
N PRO A 765 -55.12 -7.81 8.58
CA PRO A 765 -54.58 -7.82 9.95
C PRO A 765 -54.30 -9.25 10.51
N PRO A 766 -53.52 -9.42 11.60
CA PRO A 766 -53.28 -10.71 12.23
C PRO A 766 -54.27 -11.03 13.37
N GLU A 767 -54.52 -12.34 13.55
CA GLU A 767 -55.44 -12.97 14.52
C GLU A 767 -54.86 -13.11 15.94
N GLU A 768 -55.75 -12.97 16.92
CA GLU A 768 -55.59 -13.37 18.33
C GLU A 768 -55.89 -14.87 18.51
N GLN A 769 -55.13 -15.57 19.36
CA GLN A 769 -55.47 -16.91 19.86
C GLN A 769 -55.63 -16.88 21.38
N GLN A 770 -56.79 -17.32 21.86
CA GLN A 770 -57.10 -17.61 23.26
C GLN A 770 -56.95 -19.11 23.57
N ASN A 771 -56.34 -19.36 24.73
CA ASN A 771 -56.40 -20.49 25.67
C ASN A 771 -57.44 -21.63 25.47
N ASN A 772 -57.02 -22.87 25.77
CA ASN A 772 -57.56 -23.71 26.88
C ASN A 772 -56.71 -24.99 27.14
N PRO A 773 -56.94 -25.79 28.22
CA PRO A 773 -55.87 -26.33 29.08
C PRO A 773 -55.85 -27.88 29.20
N GLU A 774 -54.88 -28.37 29.98
CA GLU A 774 -54.78 -29.63 30.76
C GLU A 774 -55.10 -30.99 30.10
N ILE A 775 -54.15 -31.95 30.20
CA ILE A 775 -54.23 -33.20 30.99
C ILE A 775 -52.93 -34.03 30.81
N GLU A 776 -52.41 -34.53 31.93
CA GLU A 776 -51.30 -35.48 32.21
C GLU A 776 -49.83 -35.06 31.99
#